data_AF-A0A7Z2Q358-F1
#
_entry.id   AF-A0A7Z2Q358-F1
#
_cell.length_a   1.000
_cell.length_b   1.000
_cell.length_c   1.000
_cell.angle_alpha   90.00
_cell.angle_beta   90.00
_cell.angle_gamma   90.00
#
_symmetry.space_group_name_H-M   'P 1'
#
loop_
_entity.id
_entity.type
_entity.pdbx_description
1 polymer ?
#
loop_
_entity_poly.entity_id
_entity_poly.type
_entity_poly.pdbx_seq_one_letter_code
_entity_poly.pdbx_strand_id
1 'polypeptide(L)'
;MTGIGPSGKSHVGADGADSTLSSLRSDSSLAAGEGSHRFTSVVKRMRSGPQDRSAPVASQPRTSGMAVPISSTGDEIKATKRQMGRLLEELDACRKAAKQAQNSSTEQELLDQLVEASSKLLEYRASLPPHVARSILSDDQARRLRDEALDAANKCNTLATPTIYALEESRKSAATVLDRIVQSNPPSDQLRRAVSSVANRYWACMEWWGKKALRSERMQSVCEAAAALPTTTDDMRQADEAALRLHTGWALYTKCMHLQSRVALAQVMIEPQASALEPAVRKILMDENGQVRLLGTFVDDVFPAFVSTRGAVLNKGRALDAEHCAVLEGVMERLSEFALALHDVVGNLSALGTGADLPLELLGEIVEGAWVTADEAKRLLSLQPRTPAIITPPADAGAAIPANTTGRAVVAEGSTTRRKGRGKRTPAEGAGSSAAGRMQPQLATADKATAPAAKVLVLSDLGTKKLVSAEEAQRASSSAAAHLAIWQAPPSIEALTPLLKRLDELLQFDLAGQQRAVSQARQMKPEDADHVVDTVVERLQMQAAEMQACVAALEEPRRSGLLTPAQVPEIHDKIVRLNMMSSQALGLAKAAKERKATTIIDCMKTYAFPSQKYLEYLQAAGELAPADVPRPLKGEPGTLFEFKLQPKALSNGATPSPMWVHIHTNRPVLVRQLATLDDAEFAACHVKSNEQRGYNRQWQNARAATGHENVVVHRGKLTPAFCKSLLSTVLSGHPRYPLAEAEHRSTQAARHGM
;
A
#
# COMPACT_ATOMS: atom_id res chain seq x y z
N MET A 1 -48.81 45.32 -35.07
CA MET A 1 -49.84 46.37 -34.91
C MET A 1 -49.28 47.49 -34.03
N THR A 2 -49.89 48.67 -34.04
CA THR A 2 -49.41 49.91 -33.39
C THR A 2 -49.85 50.03 -31.92
N GLY A 3 -49.15 50.89 -31.14
CA GLY A 3 -49.50 51.25 -29.75
C GLY A 3 -48.25 51.29 -28.84
N ILE A 4 -47.47 52.37 -28.74
CA ILE A 4 -47.74 53.72 -28.15
C ILE A 4 -47.75 53.70 -26.61
N GLY A 5 -46.76 54.36 -25.98
CA GLY A 5 -46.75 54.74 -24.55
C GLY A 5 -47.46 56.09 -24.30
N PRO A 6 -47.35 56.76 -23.13
CA PRO A 6 -46.05 57.26 -22.66
C PRO A 6 -45.89 57.48 -21.12
N SER A 7 -44.78 58.17 -20.75
CA SER A 7 -44.55 59.08 -19.60
C SER A 7 -45.78 59.60 -18.81
N GLY A 8 -45.70 59.91 -17.51
CA GLY A 8 -44.55 60.00 -16.58
C GLY A 8 -44.59 61.30 -15.71
N LYS A 9 -43.55 61.55 -14.88
CA LYS A 9 -43.41 62.68 -13.90
C LYS A 9 -44.32 62.56 -12.65
N SER A 10 -44.05 63.09 -11.45
CA SER A 10 -42.87 63.66 -10.71
C SER A 10 -43.30 63.86 -9.22
N HIS A 11 -42.64 64.49 -8.22
CA HIS A 11 -41.45 65.37 -8.07
C HIS A 11 -41.04 65.44 -6.55
N VAL A 12 -39.89 66.09 -6.21
CA VAL A 12 -39.39 66.46 -4.85
C VAL A 12 -39.00 65.29 -3.92
N GLY A 13 -37.89 65.29 -3.16
CA GLY A 13 -36.73 66.19 -3.00
C GLY A 13 -35.64 65.47 -2.13
N ALA A 14 -34.33 65.63 -2.37
CA ALA A 14 -33.45 66.70 -1.85
C ALA A 14 -33.18 66.57 -0.33
N ASP A 15 -31.94 66.49 0.20
CA ASP A 15 -30.57 66.58 -0.37
C ASP A 15 -29.53 65.74 0.42
N GLY A 16 -28.34 65.48 -0.14
CA GLY A 16 -27.24 64.77 0.56
C GLY A 16 -26.01 64.35 -0.29
N ALA A 17 -25.30 65.33 -0.88
CA ALA A 17 -24.06 65.23 -1.69
C ALA A 17 -23.11 64.03 -1.39
N ASP A 18 -22.71 63.19 -2.36
CA ASP A 18 -21.76 63.38 -3.50
C ASP A 18 -20.26 63.34 -3.10
N SER A 19 -19.30 62.77 -3.85
CA SER A 19 -19.26 62.20 -5.23
C SER A 19 -18.55 60.82 -5.26
N THR A 20 -18.89 59.82 -6.10
CA THR A 20 -18.75 59.68 -7.58
C THR A 20 -17.27 59.57 -8.00
N LEU A 21 -16.74 58.46 -8.55
CA LEU A 21 -16.88 57.86 -9.91
C LEU A 21 -16.19 56.46 -9.91
N SER A 22 -16.43 55.50 -10.82
CA SER A 22 -17.47 55.24 -11.82
C SER A 22 -17.48 53.73 -12.12
N SER A 23 -18.62 53.14 -12.49
CA SER A 23 -18.77 51.68 -12.70
C SER A 23 -19.13 51.33 -14.14
N LEU A 24 -18.26 50.56 -14.81
CA LEU A 24 -18.58 49.92 -16.08
C LEU A 24 -18.96 48.46 -15.84
N ARG A 25 -20.27 48.20 -15.73
CA ARG A 25 -20.80 46.85 -15.96
C ARG A 25 -20.62 46.48 -17.42
N SER A 26 -20.02 45.32 -17.68
CA SER A 26 -20.27 44.55 -18.89
C SER A 26 -20.83 43.20 -18.45
N ASP A 27 -22.13 43.00 -18.66
CA ASP A 27 -22.77 41.72 -18.38
C ASP A 27 -22.26 40.66 -19.38
N SER A 28 -21.82 39.52 -18.86
CA SER A 28 -21.67 38.28 -19.65
C SER A 28 -22.27 37.12 -18.87
N SER A 29 -23.58 36.95 -19.02
CA SER A 29 -24.31 35.79 -18.51
C SER A 29 -23.96 34.55 -19.34
N LEU A 30 -23.06 33.71 -18.82
CA LEU A 30 -22.95 32.32 -19.23
C LEU A 30 -23.78 31.46 -18.28
N ALA A 31 -24.78 30.77 -18.84
CA ALA A 31 -25.78 30.04 -18.06
C ALA A 31 -25.19 28.79 -17.40
N ALA A 32 -25.62 28.50 -16.18
CA ALA A 32 -25.36 27.23 -15.52
C ALA A 32 -26.37 26.17 -15.99
N GLY A 33 -25.90 25.02 -16.48
CA GLY A 33 -26.74 23.89 -16.87
C GLY A 33 -26.11 23.04 -17.99
N GLU A 34 -26.30 21.73 -17.92
CA GLU A 34 -25.91 20.65 -18.88
C GLU A 34 -24.50 20.04 -18.81
N GLY A 35 -23.43 20.79 -18.51
CA GLY A 35 -22.05 20.25 -18.56
C GLY A 35 -21.76 19.02 -17.66
N SER A 36 -22.46 18.90 -16.53
CA SER A 36 -22.21 17.90 -15.47
C SER A 36 -22.30 16.44 -15.97
N HIS A 37 -23.23 16.13 -16.88
CA HIS A 37 -23.48 14.75 -17.31
C HIS A 37 -22.38 14.15 -18.20
N ARG A 38 -21.41 14.93 -18.69
CA ARG A 38 -20.29 14.41 -19.50
C ARG A 38 -19.10 13.96 -18.64
N PHE A 39 -18.89 14.55 -17.46
CA PHE A 39 -17.74 14.22 -16.60
C PHE A 39 -17.86 12.89 -15.85
N THR A 40 -19.09 12.44 -15.54
CA THR A 40 -19.31 11.11 -14.94
C THR A 40 -18.83 9.96 -15.84
N SER A 41 -18.72 10.18 -17.16
CA SER A 41 -18.10 9.26 -18.12
C SER A 41 -16.58 9.15 -17.93
N VAL A 42 -15.90 10.25 -17.60
CA VAL A 42 -14.44 10.29 -17.34
C VAL A 42 -14.11 9.47 -16.09
N VAL A 43 -14.85 9.70 -14.99
CA VAL A 43 -14.71 8.90 -13.76
C VAL A 43 -15.04 7.42 -14.00
N LYS A 44 -16.02 7.11 -14.87
CA LYS A 44 -16.30 5.72 -15.26
C LYS A 44 -15.16 5.09 -16.06
N ARG A 45 -14.55 5.80 -17.02
CA ARG A 45 -13.41 5.27 -17.81
C ARG A 45 -12.14 5.13 -16.96
N MET A 46 -11.95 5.98 -15.96
CA MET A 46 -10.83 5.87 -14.99
C MET A 46 -11.04 4.72 -13.98
N ARG A 47 -12.27 4.47 -13.53
CA ARG A 47 -12.61 3.25 -12.74
C ARG A 47 -12.40 1.94 -13.53
N SER A 48 -12.39 2.00 -14.86
CA SER A 48 -12.10 0.87 -15.75
C SER A 48 -10.61 0.83 -16.10
N GLY A 49 -9.76 0.48 -15.12
CA GLY A 49 -8.38 0.11 -15.37
C GLY A 49 -8.24 -1.12 -16.31
N PRO A 50 -7.03 -1.51 -16.72
CA PRO A 50 -6.82 -2.46 -17.83
C PRO A 50 -7.35 -3.91 -17.68
N GLN A 51 -8.06 -4.25 -16.59
CA GLN A 51 -8.56 -5.62 -16.34
C GLN A 51 -9.57 -6.09 -17.40
N ASP A 52 -10.42 -5.20 -17.95
CA ASP A 52 -11.30 -5.54 -19.08
C ASP A 52 -10.57 -5.82 -20.42
N ARG A 53 -9.23 -5.69 -20.47
CA ARG A 53 -8.42 -6.13 -21.63
C ARG A 53 -8.10 -7.62 -21.61
N SER A 54 -8.52 -8.39 -20.59
CA SER A 54 -8.32 -9.84 -20.54
C SER A 54 -9.41 -10.63 -21.29
N ALA A 55 -9.32 -10.66 -22.62
CA ALA A 55 -9.84 -11.81 -23.36
C ALA A 55 -9.10 -13.09 -22.88
N PRO A 56 -9.77 -14.24 -22.71
CA PRO A 56 -9.19 -15.38 -21.99
C PRO A 56 -8.04 -16.04 -22.76
N VAL A 57 -6.81 -15.71 -22.38
CA VAL A 57 -5.59 -16.41 -22.83
C VAL A 57 -5.52 -17.77 -22.15
N ALA A 58 -6.07 -18.79 -22.82
CA ALA A 58 -6.07 -20.17 -22.33
C ALA A 58 -4.64 -20.74 -22.33
N SER A 59 -4.01 -20.77 -21.17
CA SER A 59 -2.63 -21.19 -20.97
C SER A 59 -2.48 -22.69 -20.66
N GLN A 60 -2.37 -23.52 -21.69
CA GLN A 60 -1.43 -24.67 -21.72
C GLN A 60 -1.34 -25.29 -23.14
N PRO A 61 -0.16 -25.78 -23.56
CA PRO A 61 0.00 -26.37 -24.88
C PRO A 61 -0.60 -27.79 -24.93
N ARG A 62 -1.49 -28.04 -25.90
CA ARG A 62 -1.87 -29.40 -26.31
C ARG A 62 -1.42 -29.68 -27.74
N THR A 63 -0.92 -30.89 -27.93
CA THR A 63 -0.29 -31.38 -29.16
C THR A 63 -1.28 -31.58 -30.30
N SER A 64 -0.87 -31.25 -31.52
CA SER A 64 -1.37 -31.78 -32.80
C SER A 64 -2.89 -31.71 -33.03
N GLY A 65 -3.35 -30.63 -33.65
CA GLY A 65 -4.68 -30.52 -34.25
C GLY A 65 -4.76 -29.27 -35.13
N MET A 66 -5.32 -29.39 -36.35
CA MET A 66 -5.47 -28.23 -37.23
C MET A 66 -6.49 -27.24 -36.68
N ALA A 67 -6.09 -25.98 -36.51
CA ALA A 67 -6.99 -24.90 -36.12
C ALA A 67 -7.89 -24.50 -37.30
N VAL A 68 -9.19 -24.77 -37.19
CA VAL A 68 -10.22 -24.26 -38.11
C VAL A 68 -10.53 -22.80 -37.74
N PRO A 69 -10.59 -21.85 -38.70
CA PRO A 69 -10.99 -20.48 -38.40
C PRO A 69 -12.44 -20.42 -37.90
N ILE A 70 -12.67 -19.74 -36.78
CA ILE A 70 -14.03 -19.46 -36.29
C ILE A 70 -14.68 -18.48 -37.27
N SER A 71 -15.67 -18.94 -38.04
CA SER A 71 -16.45 -18.08 -38.92
C SER A 71 -17.39 -17.21 -38.08
N SER A 72 -17.12 -15.91 -38.04
CA SER A 72 -18.11 -14.91 -37.61
C SER A 72 -19.38 -15.07 -38.45
N THR A 73 -20.55 -14.92 -37.83
CA THR A 73 -21.82 -15.12 -38.55
C THR A 73 -22.12 -13.96 -39.50
N GLY A 74 -22.87 -14.25 -40.57
CA GLY A 74 -23.19 -13.26 -41.60
C GLY A 74 -23.93 -12.02 -41.08
N ASP A 75 -24.57 -12.10 -39.92
CA ASP A 75 -25.29 -10.98 -39.30
C ASP A 75 -24.43 -10.18 -38.31
N GLU A 76 -23.44 -10.78 -37.64
CA GLU A 76 -22.37 -10.05 -36.94
C GLU A 76 -21.64 -9.11 -37.91
N ILE A 77 -21.23 -9.63 -39.07
CA ILE A 77 -20.51 -8.84 -40.09
C ILE A 77 -21.38 -7.67 -40.60
N LYS A 78 -22.70 -7.84 -40.72
CA LYS A 78 -23.65 -6.75 -41.03
C LYS A 78 -23.75 -5.74 -39.89
N ALA A 79 -23.80 -6.19 -38.64
CA ALA A 79 -23.85 -5.32 -37.46
C ALA A 79 -22.57 -4.46 -37.34
N THR A 80 -21.40 -5.07 -37.51
CA THR A 80 -20.10 -4.37 -37.57
C THR A 80 -20.07 -3.33 -38.69
N LYS A 81 -20.53 -3.68 -39.90
CA LYS A 81 -20.59 -2.73 -41.03
C LYS A 81 -21.52 -1.54 -40.75
N ARG A 82 -22.67 -1.78 -40.10
CA ARG A 82 -23.59 -0.70 -39.65
C ARG A 82 -22.95 0.20 -38.59
N GLN A 83 -22.24 -0.36 -37.62
CA GLN A 83 -21.56 0.44 -36.58
C GLN A 83 -20.41 1.27 -37.15
N MET A 84 -19.60 0.70 -38.06
CA MET A 84 -18.53 1.42 -38.75
C MET A 84 -19.10 2.56 -39.61
N GLY A 85 -20.23 2.33 -40.31
CA GLY A 85 -20.93 3.37 -41.06
C GLY A 85 -21.36 4.56 -40.19
N ARG A 86 -21.99 4.31 -39.04
CA ARG A 86 -22.38 5.37 -38.10
C ARG A 86 -21.19 6.20 -37.60
N LEU A 87 -20.05 5.56 -37.31
CA LEU A 87 -18.84 6.26 -36.86
C LEU A 87 -18.20 7.11 -37.98
N LEU A 88 -18.32 6.67 -39.24
CA LEU A 88 -17.92 7.47 -40.41
C LEU A 88 -18.86 8.66 -40.64
N GLU A 89 -20.17 8.48 -40.43
CA GLU A 89 -21.18 9.56 -40.48
C GLU A 89 -20.98 10.60 -39.36
N GLU A 90 -20.69 10.16 -38.12
CA GLU A 90 -20.30 11.02 -36.98
C GLU A 90 -19.05 11.84 -37.31
N LEU A 91 -18.00 11.18 -37.83
CA LEU A 91 -16.77 11.84 -38.27
C LEU A 91 -17.02 12.89 -39.36
N ASP A 92 -17.82 12.57 -40.39
CA ASP A 92 -18.11 13.50 -41.48
C ASP A 92 -18.98 14.69 -41.02
N ALA A 93 -19.85 14.49 -40.03
CA ALA A 93 -20.58 15.58 -39.39
C ALA A 93 -19.63 16.53 -38.65
N CYS A 94 -18.74 16.00 -37.80
CA CYS A 94 -17.72 16.80 -37.11
C CYS A 94 -16.79 17.53 -38.10
N ARG A 95 -16.35 16.85 -39.16
CA ARG A 95 -15.50 17.41 -40.23
C ARG A 95 -16.17 18.56 -40.98
N LYS A 96 -17.49 18.50 -41.20
CA LYS A 96 -18.28 19.58 -41.81
C LYS A 96 -18.46 20.74 -40.84
N ALA A 97 -18.83 20.46 -39.59
CA ALA A 97 -19.04 21.47 -38.56
C ALA A 97 -17.77 22.27 -38.25
N ALA A 98 -16.62 21.61 -38.06
CA ALA A 98 -15.34 22.28 -37.79
C ALA A 98 -14.91 23.24 -38.92
N LYS A 99 -15.29 22.96 -40.18
CA LYS A 99 -15.06 23.85 -41.34
C LYS A 99 -16.04 25.03 -41.42
N GLN A 100 -17.08 25.06 -40.60
CA GLN A 100 -18.13 26.08 -40.56
C GLN A 100 -18.09 26.93 -39.28
N ALA A 101 -17.07 26.74 -38.44
CA ALA A 101 -16.91 27.48 -37.19
C ALA A 101 -16.73 28.99 -37.43
N GLN A 102 -17.49 29.81 -36.71
CA GLN A 102 -17.52 31.27 -36.89
C GLN A 102 -16.57 32.03 -35.94
N ASN A 103 -16.01 31.36 -34.94
CA ASN A 103 -15.07 31.91 -33.97
C ASN A 103 -14.12 30.83 -33.45
N SER A 104 -12.97 31.22 -32.91
CA SER A 104 -11.91 30.31 -32.46
C SER A 104 -12.29 29.39 -31.30
N SER A 105 -13.21 29.78 -30.42
CA SER A 105 -13.66 28.93 -29.31
C SER A 105 -14.55 27.80 -29.80
N THR A 106 -15.52 28.12 -30.65
CA THR A 106 -16.37 27.11 -31.32
C THR A 106 -15.55 26.23 -32.26
N GLU A 107 -14.53 26.78 -32.94
CA GLU A 107 -13.61 25.98 -33.74
C GLU A 107 -12.82 24.98 -32.89
N GLN A 108 -12.31 25.42 -31.73
CA GLN A 108 -11.59 24.55 -30.78
C GLN A 108 -12.47 23.36 -30.34
N GLU A 109 -13.72 23.62 -29.93
CA GLU A 109 -14.64 22.56 -29.48
C GLU A 109 -15.05 21.58 -30.58
N LEU A 110 -15.18 22.05 -31.83
CA LEU A 110 -15.51 21.21 -32.98
C LEU A 110 -14.30 20.39 -33.47
N LEU A 111 -13.09 20.92 -33.33
CA LEU A 111 -11.85 20.14 -33.55
C LEU A 111 -11.68 19.06 -32.47
N ASP A 112 -11.95 19.36 -31.20
CA ASP A 112 -11.92 18.34 -30.13
C ASP A 112 -12.94 17.20 -30.34
N GLN A 113 -14.10 17.50 -30.95
CA GLN A 113 -15.08 16.50 -31.39
C GLN A 113 -14.58 15.69 -32.61
N LEU A 114 -13.95 16.33 -33.60
CA LEU A 114 -13.35 15.64 -34.75
C LEU A 114 -12.25 14.65 -34.32
N VAL A 115 -11.42 15.04 -33.36
CA VAL A 115 -10.41 14.18 -32.73
C VAL A 115 -11.08 13.03 -31.96
N GLU A 116 -12.20 13.27 -31.27
CA GLU A 116 -12.97 12.22 -30.60
C GLU A 116 -13.52 11.17 -31.56
N ALA A 117 -14.21 11.60 -32.61
CA ALA A 117 -14.79 10.71 -33.61
C ALA A 117 -13.70 9.89 -34.33
N SER A 118 -12.56 10.51 -34.63
CA SER A 118 -11.39 9.84 -35.21
C SER A 118 -10.81 8.76 -34.27
N SER A 119 -10.69 9.08 -32.98
CA SER A 119 -10.24 8.12 -31.95
C SER A 119 -11.21 6.94 -31.83
N LYS A 120 -12.51 7.20 -31.64
CA LYS A 120 -13.55 6.15 -31.60
C LYS A 120 -13.53 5.24 -32.82
N LEU A 121 -13.38 5.82 -34.01
CA LEU A 121 -13.38 5.07 -35.28
C LEU A 121 -12.14 4.18 -35.42
N LEU A 122 -10.96 4.66 -35.01
CA LEU A 122 -9.72 3.88 -35.03
C LEU A 122 -9.64 2.84 -33.89
N GLU A 123 -10.09 3.18 -32.68
CA GLU A 123 -10.30 2.25 -31.55
C GLU A 123 -11.25 1.12 -31.95
N TYR A 124 -12.40 1.45 -32.55
CA TYR A 124 -13.35 0.44 -33.02
C TYR A 124 -12.76 -0.42 -34.13
N ARG A 125 -12.05 0.16 -35.10
CA ARG A 125 -11.37 -0.60 -36.16
C ARG A 125 -10.31 -1.56 -35.60
N ALA A 126 -9.54 -1.14 -34.60
CA ALA A 126 -8.49 -1.95 -33.99
C ALA A 126 -9.02 -3.17 -33.21
N SER A 127 -10.28 -3.14 -32.75
CA SER A 127 -10.91 -4.30 -32.09
C SER A 127 -11.50 -5.34 -33.05
N LEU A 128 -11.51 -5.08 -34.37
CA LEU A 128 -12.08 -6.00 -35.36
C LEU A 128 -11.04 -6.98 -35.94
N PRO A 129 -11.46 -8.19 -36.36
CA PRO A 129 -10.58 -9.10 -37.10
C PRO A 129 -10.00 -8.41 -38.36
N PRO A 130 -8.69 -8.57 -38.66
CA PRO A 130 -8.03 -7.75 -39.69
C PRO A 130 -8.67 -7.80 -41.09
N HIS A 131 -9.27 -8.93 -41.46
CA HIS A 131 -10.00 -9.06 -42.73
C HIS A 131 -11.32 -8.28 -42.75
N VAL A 132 -12.05 -8.23 -41.62
CA VAL A 132 -13.26 -7.41 -41.47
C VAL A 132 -12.88 -5.93 -41.48
N ALA A 133 -11.87 -5.53 -40.69
CA ALA A 133 -11.39 -4.16 -40.61
C ALA A 133 -11.04 -3.58 -41.99
N ARG A 134 -10.18 -4.29 -42.75
CA ARG A 134 -9.79 -3.91 -44.12
C ARG A 134 -10.94 -3.88 -45.12
N SER A 135 -12.00 -4.67 -44.91
CA SER A 135 -13.17 -4.71 -45.79
C SER A 135 -14.08 -3.47 -45.69
N ILE A 136 -13.77 -2.53 -44.78
CA ILE A 136 -14.56 -1.31 -44.53
C ILE A 136 -13.67 -0.06 -44.51
N LEU A 137 -12.49 -0.13 -43.88
CA LEU A 137 -11.50 0.95 -43.88
C LEU A 137 -10.10 0.34 -44.11
N SER A 138 -9.43 0.68 -45.21
CA SER A 138 -8.10 0.14 -45.53
C SER A 138 -7.03 0.60 -44.53
N ASP A 139 -5.89 -0.11 -44.48
CA ASP A 139 -4.78 0.26 -43.59
C ASP A 139 -4.24 1.68 -43.92
N ASP A 140 -4.25 2.10 -45.19
CA ASP A 140 -3.85 3.45 -45.60
C ASP A 140 -4.92 4.52 -45.29
N GLN A 141 -6.21 4.16 -45.34
CA GLN A 141 -7.27 5.05 -44.88
C GLN A 141 -7.19 5.27 -43.36
N ALA A 142 -6.82 4.23 -42.59
CA ALA A 142 -6.59 4.34 -41.16
C ALA A 142 -5.39 5.25 -40.83
N ARG A 143 -4.26 5.12 -41.55
CA ARG A 143 -3.11 6.04 -41.40
C ARG A 143 -3.48 7.49 -41.73
N ARG A 144 -4.18 7.74 -42.85
CA ARG A 144 -4.64 9.10 -43.20
C ARG A 144 -5.61 9.69 -42.15
N LEU A 145 -6.46 8.87 -41.55
CA LEU A 145 -7.37 9.29 -40.49
C LEU A 145 -6.62 9.64 -39.19
N ARG A 146 -5.56 8.90 -38.84
CA ARG A 146 -4.64 9.32 -37.77
C ARG A 146 -4.07 10.70 -38.09
N ASP A 147 -3.52 10.88 -39.29
CA ASP A 147 -2.83 12.13 -39.67
C ASP A 147 -3.79 13.34 -39.64
N GLU A 148 -5.04 13.18 -40.08
CA GLU A 148 -6.10 14.19 -39.94
C GLU A 148 -6.44 14.48 -38.47
N ALA A 149 -6.53 13.46 -37.62
CA ALA A 149 -6.78 13.63 -36.18
C ALA A 149 -5.62 14.35 -35.46
N LEU A 150 -4.37 14.06 -35.85
CA LEU A 150 -3.19 14.73 -35.31
C LEU A 150 -3.12 16.20 -35.77
N ASP A 151 -3.43 16.51 -37.03
CA ASP A 151 -3.49 17.89 -37.53
C ASP A 151 -4.62 18.68 -36.84
N ALA A 152 -5.83 18.12 -36.77
CA ALA A 152 -6.96 18.72 -36.07
C ALA A 152 -6.64 19.01 -34.59
N ALA A 153 -5.99 18.06 -33.90
CA ALA A 153 -5.56 18.24 -32.52
C ALA A 153 -4.43 19.27 -32.37
N ASN A 154 -3.50 19.36 -33.33
CA ASN A 154 -2.45 20.37 -33.34
C ASN A 154 -3.02 21.78 -33.60
N LYS A 155 -3.94 21.93 -34.55
CA LYS A 155 -4.68 23.18 -34.78
C LYS A 155 -5.47 23.60 -33.54
N CYS A 156 -6.14 22.65 -32.90
CA CYS A 156 -6.86 22.86 -31.64
C CYS A 156 -5.92 23.31 -30.51
N ASN A 157 -4.74 22.70 -30.38
CA ASN A 157 -3.69 23.13 -29.44
C ASN A 157 -3.22 24.57 -29.71
N THR A 158 -3.05 24.96 -30.97
CA THR A 158 -2.67 26.33 -31.36
C THR A 158 -3.75 27.34 -30.98
N LEU A 159 -5.02 27.08 -31.33
CA LEU A 159 -6.14 27.95 -30.96
C LEU A 159 -6.32 28.10 -29.45
N ALA A 160 -6.08 27.02 -28.69
CA ALA A 160 -6.17 27.01 -27.23
C ALA A 160 -5.00 27.71 -26.51
N THR A 161 -3.91 28.03 -27.22
CA THR A 161 -2.65 28.51 -26.59
C THR A 161 -2.76 29.91 -25.98
N PRO A 162 -3.37 30.93 -26.61
CA PRO A 162 -3.63 32.22 -25.96
C PRO A 162 -4.49 32.09 -24.70
N THR A 163 -5.47 31.18 -24.71
CA THR A 163 -6.39 30.94 -23.59
C THR A 163 -5.65 30.48 -22.33
N ILE A 164 -4.72 29.52 -22.44
CA ILE A 164 -3.96 29.09 -21.25
C ILE A 164 -3.00 30.17 -20.74
N TYR A 165 -2.39 30.97 -21.61
CA TYR A 165 -1.55 32.09 -21.14
C TYR A 165 -2.37 33.11 -20.34
N ALA A 166 -3.58 33.45 -20.79
CA ALA A 166 -4.48 34.34 -20.05
C ALA A 166 -4.97 33.73 -18.72
N LEU A 167 -5.27 32.42 -18.70
CA LEU A 167 -5.66 31.69 -17.49
C LEU A 167 -4.51 31.61 -16.47
N GLU A 168 -3.31 31.26 -16.90
CA GLU A 168 -2.11 31.19 -16.04
C GLU A 168 -1.75 32.57 -15.45
N GLU A 169 -1.85 33.64 -16.23
CA GLU A 169 -1.58 34.99 -15.73
C GLU A 169 -2.67 35.48 -14.77
N SER A 170 -3.93 35.13 -15.03
CA SER A 170 -5.03 35.34 -14.09
C SER A 170 -4.85 34.52 -12.80
N ARG A 171 -4.32 33.30 -12.87
CA ARG A 171 -4.01 32.42 -11.73
C ARG A 171 -2.95 33.05 -10.82
N LYS A 172 -1.81 33.46 -11.39
CA LYS A 172 -0.72 34.15 -10.66
C LYS A 172 -1.21 35.46 -10.02
N SER A 173 -1.89 36.30 -10.80
CA SER A 173 -2.42 37.59 -10.32
C SER A 173 -3.36 37.40 -9.12
N ALA A 174 -4.21 36.36 -9.17
CA ALA A 174 -5.12 36.02 -8.09
C ALA A 174 -4.39 35.49 -6.84
N ALA A 175 -3.33 34.70 -7.01
CA ALA A 175 -2.47 34.24 -5.91
C ALA A 175 -1.80 35.41 -5.18
N THR A 176 -1.14 36.33 -5.90
CA THR A 176 -0.51 37.52 -5.30
C THR A 176 -1.50 38.45 -4.58
N VAL A 177 -2.78 38.43 -4.95
CA VAL A 177 -3.84 39.12 -4.20
C VAL A 177 -4.22 38.34 -2.93
N LEU A 178 -4.28 37.01 -2.99
CA LEU A 178 -4.53 36.16 -1.82
C LEU A 178 -3.43 36.29 -0.77
N ASP A 179 -2.15 36.29 -1.17
CA ASP A 179 -1.00 36.42 -0.27
C ASP A 179 -1.08 37.71 0.56
N ARG A 180 -1.41 38.83 -0.10
CA ARG A 180 -1.63 40.13 0.55
C ARG A 180 -2.84 40.13 1.49
N ILE A 181 -3.89 39.40 1.13
CA ILE A 181 -5.07 39.22 1.99
C ILE A 181 -4.67 38.40 3.23
N VAL A 182 -3.99 37.27 3.08
CA VAL A 182 -3.49 36.45 4.22
C VAL A 182 -2.61 37.28 5.15
N GLN A 183 -1.65 38.05 4.61
CA GLN A 183 -0.75 38.93 5.38
C GLN A 183 -1.48 40.00 6.21
N SER A 184 -2.72 40.37 5.84
CA SER A 184 -3.53 41.33 6.60
C SER A 184 -4.31 40.74 7.79
N ASN A 185 -4.17 39.44 8.06
CA ASN A 185 -4.88 38.71 9.13
C ASN A 185 -6.41 38.96 9.18
N PRO A 186 -7.14 38.73 8.06
CA PRO A 186 -8.56 39.04 7.94
C PRO A 186 -9.44 38.04 8.72
N PRO A 187 -10.70 38.41 9.04
CA PRO A 187 -11.68 37.48 9.61
C PRO A 187 -11.90 36.24 8.72
N SER A 188 -12.16 35.09 9.36
CA SER A 188 -12.27 33.78 8.68
C SER A 188 -13.25 33.79 7.48
N ASP A 189 -14.43 34.41 7.61
CA ASP A 189 -15.40 34.51 6.50
C ASP A 189 -14.88 35.30 5.29
N GLN A 190 -14.06 36.33 5.54
CA GLN A 190 -13.43 37.12 4.48
C GLN A 190 -12.32 36.33 3.80
N LEU A 191 -11.53 35.59 4.58
CA LEU A 191 -10.48 34.70 4.07
C LEU A 191 -11.08 33.56 3.23
N ARG A 192 -12.10 32.87 3.73
CA ARG A 192 -12.82 31.79 3.02
C ARG A 192 -13.39 32.27 1.69
N ARG A 193 -14.02 33.46 1.66
CA ARG A 193 -14.52 34.08 0.41
C ARG A 193 -13.39 34.44 -0.56
N ALA A 194 -12.25 34.94 -0.08
CA ALA A 194 -11.08 35.21 -0.91
C ALA A 194 -10.51 33.93 -1.52
N VAL A 195 -10.31 32.89 -0.70
CA VAL A 195 -9.89 31.54 -1.11
C VAL A 195 -10.81 30.97 -2.19
N SER A 196 -12.14 30.98 -1.98
CA SER A 196 -13.08 30.49 -3.01
C SER A 196 -13.02 31.27 -4.32
N SER A 197 -12.84 32.60 -4.26
CA SER A 197 -12.70 33.45 -5.46
C SER A 197 -11.44 33.12 -6.27
N VAL A 198 -10.33 32.84 -5.59
CA VAL A 198 -9.04 32.48 -6.21
C VAL A 198 -9.03 31.03 -6.69
N ALA A 199 -9.63 30.10 -5.94
CA ALA A 199 -9.80 28.70 -6.33
C ALA A 199 -10.51 28.56 -7.68
N ASN A 200 -11.50 29.40 -8.00
CA ASN A 200 -12.14 29.43 -9.33
C ASN A 200 -11.16 29.70 -10.49
N ARG A 201 -10.07 30.46 -10.27
CA ARG A 201 -9.03 30.71 -11.28
C ARG A 201 -8.11 29.50 -11.46
N TYR A 202 -7.80 28.81 -10.37
CA TYR A 202 -7.06 27.55 -10.39
C TYR A 202 -7.86 26.42 -11.05
N TRP A 203 -9.17 26.34 -10.75
CA TRP A 203 -10.11 25.40 -11.38
C TRP A 203 -10.16 25.57 -12.91
N ALA A 204 -10.29 26.81 -13.40
CA ALA A 204 -10.30 27.08 -14.84
C ALA A 204 -8.99 26.66 -15.55
N CYS A 205 -7.83 26.79 -14.88
CA CYS A 205 -6.57 26.27 -15.39
C CYS A 205 -6.55 24.73 -15.40
N MET A 206 -7.00 24.11 -14.32
CA MET A 206 -7.11 22.65 -14.18
C MET A 206 -8.02 22.05 -15.26
N GLU A 207 -9.22 22.57 -15.47
CA GLU A 207 -10.14 22.11 -16.53
C GLU A 207 -9.52 22.22 -17.93
N TRP A 208 -8.79 23.31 -18.21
CA TRP A 208 -8.11 23.47 -19.50
C TRP A 208 -7.01 22.41 -19.69
N TRP A 209 -6.20 22.16 -18.67
CA TRP A 209 -5.18 21.10 -18.71
C TRP A 209 -5.81 19.70 -18.79
N GLY A 210 -6.94 19.45 -18.12
CA GLY A 210 -7.69 18.20 -18.23
C GLY A 210 -8.25 17.95 -19.63
N LYS A 211 -8.86 18.96 -20.26
CA LYS A 211 -9.30 18.90 -21.67
C LYS A 211 -8.11 18.61 -22.61
N LYS A 212 -6.96 19.24 -22.38
CA LYS A 212 -5.74 19.03 -23.18
C LYS A 212 -5.09 17.65 -22.94
N ALA A 213 -5.16 17.11 -21.73
CA ALA A 213 -4.73 15.74 -21.43
C ALA A 213 -5.59 14.73 -22.20
N LEU A 214 -6.92 14.85 -22.13
CA LEU A 214 -7.86 14.00 -22.87
C LEU A 214 -7.67 14.09 -24.40
N ARG A 215 -7.38 15.28 -24.94
CA ARG A 215 -6.97 15.42 -26.36
C ARG A 215 -5.68 14.66 -26.66
N SER A 216 -4.69 14.70 -25.76
CA SER A 216 -3.39 14.05 -25.96
C SER A 216 -3.48 12.52 -25.85
N GLU A 217 -4.32 11.99 -24.96
CA GLU A 217 -4.68 10.55 -24.91
C GLU A 217 -5.34 10.07 -26.21
N ARG A 218 -6.18 10.90 -26.84
CA ARG A 218 -6.78 10.59 -28.15
C ARG A 218 -5.73 10.62 -29.28
N MET A 219 -4.83 11.61 -29.29
CA MET A 219 -3.69 11.66 -30.22
C MET A 219 -2.79 10.42 -30.09
N GLN A 220 -2.56 9.96 -28.86
CA GLN A 220 -1.83 8.73 -28.58
C GLN A 220 -2.59 7.49 -29.08
N SER A 221 -3.89 7.39 -28.78
CA SER A 221 -4.76 6.27 -29.17
C SER A 221 -4.82 6.06 -30.70
N VAL A 222 -4.89 7.15 -31.48
CA VAL A 222 -4.83 7.05 -32.96
C VAL A 222 -3.44 6.66 -33.48
N CYS A 223 -2.37 6.94 -32.73
CA CYS A 223 -1.03 6.45 -33.07
C CYS A 223 -0.85 4.97 -32.74
N GLU A 224 -1.42 4.48 -31.63
CA GLU A 224 -1.45 3.04 -31.30
C GLU A 224 -2.18 2.23 -32.37
N ALA A 225 -3.37 2.68 -32.74
CA ALA A 225 -4.19 2.03 -33.75
C ALA A 225 -3.53 2.01 -35.15
N ALA A 226 -2.60 2.94 -35.41
CA ALA A 226 -1.78 2.97 -36.62
C ALA A 226 -0.51 2.11 -36.51
N ALA A 227 0.18 2.12 -35.36
CA ALA A 227 1.37 1.29 -35.11
C ALA A 227 1.05 -0.22 -35.03
N ALA A 228 -0.20 -0.57 -34.73
CA ALA A 228 -0.71 -1.95 -34.81
C ALA A 228 -1.03 -2.41 -36.25
N LEU A 229 -0.94 -1.53 -37.26
CA LEU A 229 -1.16 -1.89 -38.66
C LEU A 229 0.10 -2.52 -39.26
N PRO A 230 -0.02 -3.53 -40.13
CA PRO A 230 1.14 -4.03 -40.85
C PRO A 230 1.76 -2.91 -41.70
N THR A 231 3.08 -2.87 -41.68
CA THR A 231 3.93 -1.97 -42.44
C THR A 231 4.54 -2.73 -43.62
N THR A 232 4.73 -2.04 -44.75
CA THR A 232 5.36 -2.59 -45.95
C THR A 232 6.84 -2.21 -46.08
N THR A 233 7.31 -1.25 -45.28
CA THR A 233 8.71 -0.82 -45.19
C THR A 233 9.11 -0.55 -43.75
N ASP A 234 10.42 -0.63 -43.46
CA ASP A 234 10.96 -0.27 -42.15
C ASP A 234 10.85 1.24 -41.86
N ASP A 235 10.90 2.09 -42.88
CA ASP A 235 10.70 3.55 -42.71
C ASP A 235 9.31 3.86 -42.16
N MET A 236 8.27 3.19 -42.68
CA MET A 236 6.90 3.33 -42.14
C MET A 236 6.81 2.84 -40.69
N ARG A 237 7.50 1.75 -40.36
CA ARG A 237 7.57 1.22 -38.98
C ARG A 237 8.24 2.21 -38.03
N GLN A 238 9.41 2.74 -38.40
CA GLN A 238 10.10 3.74 -37.59
C GLN A 238 9.30 5.05 -37.44
N ALA A 239 8.57 5.47 -38.48
CA ALA A 239 7.69 6.63 -38.43
C ALA A 239 6.49 6.40 -37.50
N ASP A 240 5.81 5.26 -37.62
CA ASP A 240 4.67 4.89 -36.76
C ASP A 240 5.12 4.72 -35.28
N GLU A 241 6.29 4.11 -35.03
CA GLU A 241 6.93 4.00 -33.70
C GLU A 241 7.38 5.36 -33.12
N ALA A 242 7.86 6.29 -33.96
CA ALA A 242 8.22 7.64 -33.52
C ALA A 242 6.99 8.48 -33.19
N ALA A 243 5.93 8.42 -34.01
CA ALA A 243 4.66 9.09 -33.72
C ALA A 243 4.05 8.60 -32.40
N LEU A 244 4.03 7.28 -32.16
CA LEU A 244 3.54 6.70 -30.92
C LEU A 244 4.33 7.18 -29.69
N ARG A 245 5.68 7.23 -29.76
CA ARG A 245 6.51 7.79 -28.69
C ARG A 245 6.25 9.27 -28.46
N LEU A 246 6.15 10.07 -29.53
CA LEU A 246 5.88 11.51 -29.44
C LEU A 246 4.55 11.80 -28.74
N HIS A 247 3.47 11.11 -29.13
CA HIS A 247 2.15 11.36 -28.59
C HIS A 247 1.94 10.73 -27.21
N THR A 248 2.65 9.66 -26.88
CA THR A 248 2.79 9.18 -25.49
C THR A 248 3.52 10.23 -24.62
N GLY A 249 4.60 10.86 -25.14
CA GLY A 249 5.28 11.95 -24.45
C GLY A 249 4.39 13.19 -24.22
N TRP A 250 3.52 13.53 -25.18
CA TRP A 250 2.51 14.58 -25.00
C TRP A 250 1.42 14.19 -23.99
N ALA A 251 0.96 12.94 -23.98
CA ALA A 251 0.01 12.44 -22.98
C ALA A 251 0.61 12.53 -21.57
N LEU A 252 1.83 12.02 -21.37
CA LEU A 252 2.57 12.12 -20.10
C LEU A 252 2.75 13.57 -19.64
N TYR A 253 3.23 14.45 -20.53
CA TYR A 253 3.42 15.87 -20.22
C TYR A 253 2.13 16.57 -19.81
N THR A 254 1.03 16.33 -20.53
CA THR A 254 -0.26 17.01 -20.25
C THR A 254 -0.98 16.43 -19.04
N LYS A 255 -0.85 15.13 -18.76
CA LYS A 255 -1.27 14.51 -17.49
C LYS A 255 -0.52 15.11 -16.30
N CYS A 256 0.80 15.25 -16.39
CA CYS A 256 1.60 15.85 -15.31
C CYS A 256 1.26 17.34 -15.07
N MET A 257 1.01 18.13 -16.12
CA MET A 257 0.53 19.52 -15.99
C MET A 257 -0.89 19.60 -15.38
N HIS A 258 -1.78 18.66 -15.70
CA HIS A 258 -3.11 18.56 -15.10
C HIS A 258 -3.04 18.19 -13.61
N LEU A 259 -2.19 17.22 -13.26
CA LEU A 259 -1.89 16.85 -11.87
C LEU A 259 -1.32 18.04 -11.07
N GLN A 260 -0.34 18.76 -11.61
CA GLN A 260 0.18 19.98 -10.99
C GLN A 260 -0.91 21.04 -10.78
N SER A 261 -1.85 21.17 -11.71
CA SER A 261 -2.97 22.11 -11.59
C SER A 261 -3.96 21.70 -10.49
N ARG A 262 -4.25 20.41 -10.34
CA ARG A 262 -5.03 19.87 -9.20
C ARG A 262 -4.32 20.09 -7.87
N VAL A 263 -3.03 19.76 -7.79
CA VAL A 263 -2.20 19.95 -6.59
C VAL A 263 -2.18 21.41 -6.16
N ALA A 264 -1.92 22.33 -7.09
CA ALA A 264 -1.88 23.76 -6.81
C ALA A 264 -3.26 24.33 -6.42
N LEU A 265 -4.35 23.78 -6.95
CA LEU A 265 -5.72 24.11 -6.50
C LEU A 265 -5.95 23.65 -5.05
N ALA A 266 -5.57 22.41 -4.70
CA ALA A 266 -5.73 21.90 -3.35
C ALA A 266 -4.91 22.71 -2.33
N GLN A 267 -3.68 23.10 -2.67
CA GLN A 267 -2.87 24.02 -1.85
C GLN A 267 -3.58 25.35 -1.63
N VAL A 268 -4.07 26.02 -2.69
CA VAL A 268 -4.75 27.31 -2.56
C VAL A 268 -6.05 27.25 -1.73
N MET A 269 -6.68 26.07 -1.65
CA MET A 269 -7.86 25.83 -0.82
C MET A 269 -7.53 25.53 0.66
N ILE A 270 -6.38 24.92 0.96
CA ILE A 270 -6.03 24.42 2.29
C ILE A 270 -5.05 25.34 3.02
N GLU A 271 -3.92 25.69 2.40
CA GLU A 271 -2.78 26.37 3.05
C GLU A 271 -3.16 27.74 3.66
N PRO A 272 -3.91 28.63 2.96
CA PRO A 272 -4.36 29.90 3.55
C PRO A 272 -5.24 29.72 4.79
N GLN A 273 -5.91 28.58 4.93
CA GLN A 273 -6.83 28.27 6.03
C GLN A 273 -6.17 27.39 7.13
N ALA A 274 -4.86 27.11 7.04
CA ALA A 274 -4.15 26.22 7.95
C ALA A 274 -4.29 26.60 9.44
N SER A 275 -4.39 27.90 9.75
CA SER A 275 -4.62 28.43 11.10
C SER A 275 -6.03 28.18 11.65
N ALA A 276 -7.02 27.93 10.79
CA ALA A 276 -8.40 27.60 11.17
C ALA A 276 -8.66 26.09 11.28
N LEU A 277 -7.82 25.23 10.67
CA LEU A 277 -7.93 23.76 10.77
C LEU A 277 -7.82 23.26 12.22
N GLU A 278 -8.54 22.20 12.56
CA GLU A 278 -8.41 21.53 13.86
C GLU A 278 -6.98 21.02 14.09
N PRO A 279 -6.46 20.99 15.34
CA PRO A 279 -5.09 20.56 15.62
C PRO A 279 -4.75 19.14 15.13
N ALA A 280 -5.70 18.21 15.18
CA ALA A 280 -5.52 16.84 14.68
C ALA A 280 -5.38 16.81 13.14
N VAL A 281 -6.30 17.49 12.45
CA VAL A 281 -6.29 17.67 10.99
C VAL A 281 -5.02 18.37 10.52
N ARG A 282 -4.63 19.47 11.19
CA ARG A 282 -3.40 20.22 10.93
C ARG A 282 -2.16 19.33 11.04
N LYS A 283 -2.06 18.50 12.09
CA LYS A 283 -0.93 17.58 12.31
C LYS A 283 -0.78 16.53 11.19
N ILE A 284 -1.88 16.14 10.55
CA ILE A 284 -1.89 15.16 9.44
C ILE A 284 -1.50 15.84 8.12
N LEU A 285 -2.06 17.02 7.82
CA LEU A 285 -1.89 17.68 6.51
C LEU A 285 -0.64 18.56 6.41
N MET A 286 -0.28 19.28 7.46
CA MET A 286 0.74 20.34 7.39
C MET A 286 2.15 19.83 7.68
N ASP A 287 3.14 20.56 7.17
CA ASP A 287 4.51 20.55 7.70
C ASP A 287 4.70 21.62 8.80
N GLU A 288 5.95 21.87 9.21
CA GLU A 288 6.28 22.88 10.22
C GLU A 288 6.31 24.31 9.64
N ASN A 289 6.30 24.45 8.31
CA ASN A 289 6.27 25.73 7.59
C ASN A 289 4.84 26.20 7.26
N GLY A 290 3.84 25.33 7.43
CA GLY A 290 2.43 25.60 7.11
C GLY A 290 2.01 25.23 5.69
N GLN A 291 2.83 24.49 4.95
CA GLN A 291 2.49 23.92 3.64
C GLN A 291 1.78 22.56 3.79
N VAL A 292 1.02 22.13 2.80
CA VAL A 292 0.52 20.75 2.75
C VAL A 292 1.68 19.82 2.41
N ARG A 293 2.21 19.13 3.43
CA ARG A 293 3.49 18.39 3.44
C ARG A 293 3.77 17.57 2.18
N LEU A 294 2.80 16.76 1.74
CA LEU A 294 2.94 15.89 0.56
C LEU A 294 2.79 16.66 -0.76
N LEU A 295 1.93 17.69 -0.81
CA LEU A 295 1.70 18.48 -2.01
C LEU A 295 2.91 19.39 -2.32
N GLY A 296 3.51 20.02 -1.31
CA GLY A 296 4.79 20.74 -1.44
C GLY A 296 5.90 19.81 -1.96
N THR A 297 6.03 18.61 -1.39
CA THR A 297 6.96 17.57 -1.86
C THR A 297 6.78 17.25 -3.36
N PHE A 298 5.53 17.15 -3.86
CA PHE A 298 5.28 16.99 -5.30
C PHE A 298 5.76 18.20 -6.13
N VAL A 299 5.48 19.42 -5.66
CA VAL A 299 5.76 20.68 -6.39
C VAL A 299 7.25 21.00 -6.45
N ASP A 300 8.02 20.72 -5.40
CA ASP A 300 9.43 21.10 -5.30
C ASP A 300 10.39 20.02 -5.83
N ASP A 301 9.98 18.75 -5.80
CA ASP A 301 10.83 17.60 -6.12
C ASP A 301 10.40 16.86 -7.39
N VAL A 302 9.20 16.26 -7.36
CA VAL A 302 8.73 15.34 -8.41
C VAL A 302 8.41 16.06 -9.72
N PHE A 303 7.69 17.18 -9.65
CA PHE A 303 7.34 17.97 -10.83
C PHE A 303 8.57 18.63 -11.50
N PRO A 304 9.53 19.23 -10.78
CA PRO A 304 10.76 19.76 -11.37
C PRO A 304 11.69 18.68 -11.92
N ALA A 305 11.71 17.47 -11.33
CA ALA A 305 12.39 16.32 -11.90
C ALA A 305 11.79 15.94 -13.27
N PHE A 306 10.46 15.80 -13.35
CA PHE A 306 9.78 15.54 -14.61
C PHE A 306 10.04 16.64 -15.66
N VAL A 307 9.90 17.91 -15.29
CA VAL A 307 10.10 19.06 -16.19
C VAL A 307 11.53 19.08 -16.76
N SER A 308 12.54 18.57 -16.05
CA SER A 308 13.91 18.46 -16.57
C SER A 308 14.03 17.61 -17.84
N THR A 309 13.14 16.61 -18.00
CA THR A 309 13.09 15.68 -19.15
C THR A 309 12.27 16.20 -20.33
N ARG A 310 11.42 17.22 -20.13
CA ARG A 310 10.44 17.74 -21.11
C ARG A 310 11.03 17.97 -22.49
N GLY A 311 12.29 18.43 -22.55
CA GLY A 311 13.01 18.70 -23.79
C GLY A 311 13.26 17.45 -24.65
N ALA A 312 13.47 16.28 -24.05
CA ALA A 312 13.63 15.00 -24.75
C ALA A 312 12.27 14.31 -25.00
N VAL A 313 11.40 14.29 -23.98
CA VAL A 313 10.06 13.66 -24.03
C VAL A 313 9.20 14.19 -25.19
N LEU A 314 9.36 15.46 -25.56
CA LEU A 314 8.61 16.09 -26.64
C LEU A 314 9.41 16.21 -27.97
N ASN A 315 10.62 15.63 -28.06
CA ASN A 315 11.53 15.80 -29.20
C ASN A 315 11.21 14.86 -30.38
N LYS A 316 10.13 15.16 -31.11
CA LYS A 316 9.80 14.53 -32.41
C LYS A 316 9.78 13.00 -32.40
N GLY A 317 9.51 12.35 -31.27
CA GLY A 317 9.47 10.89 -31.16
C GLY A 317 10.84 10.19 -31.18
N ARG A 318 11.94 10.92 -30.92
CA ARG A 318 13.25 10.31 -30.73
C ARG A 318 13.24 9.36 -29.53
N ALA A 319 14.17 8.39 -29.55
CA ALA A 319 14.43 7.58 -28.36
C ALA A 319 15.02 8.46 -27.25
N LEU A 320 14.67 8.15 -26.01
CA LEU A 320 15.32 8.72 -24.82
C LEU A 320 16.67 8.03 -24.61
N ASP A 321 17.66 8.77 -24.15
CA ASP A 321 18.91 8.23 -23.64
C ASP A 321 18.73 7.68 -22.21
N ALA A 322 19.77 7.00 -21.71
CA ALA A 322 19.74 6.35 -20.40
C ALA A 322 19.52 7.33 -19.24
N GLU A 323 19.96 8.58 -19.35
CA GLU A 323 19.77 9.59 -18.29
C GLU A 323 18.32 10.05 -18.23
N HIS A 324 17.71 10.33 -19.38
CA HIS A 324 16.29 10.68 -19.46
C HIS A 324 15.38 9.52 -19.07
N CYS A 325 15.72 8.28 -19.41
CA CYS A 325 15.03 7.09 -18.90
C CYS A 325 15.14 6.99 -17.37
N ALA A 326 16.35 7.08 -16.82
CA ALA A 326 16.56 6.99 -15.37
C ALA A 326 15.78 8.06 -14.58
N VAL A 327 15.69 9.29 -15.10
CA VAL A 327 14.84 10.34 -14.48
C VAL A 327 13.36 9.97 -14.55
N LEU A 328 12.84 9.47 -15.68
CA LEU A 328 11.43 9.07 -15.79
C LEU A 328 11.08 7.87 -14.92
N GLU A 329 12.00 6.92 -14.73
CA GLU A 329 11.86 5.83 -13.75
C GLU A 329 11.72 6.40 -12.33
N GLY A 330 12.62 7.31 -11.94
CA GLY A 330 12.53 7.99 -10.64
C GLY A 330 11.25 8.82 -10.47
N VAL A 331 10.77 9.48 -11.53
CA VAL A 331 9.49 10.21 -11.50
C VAL A 331 8.31 9.24 -11.35
N MET A 332 8.30 8.10 -12.05
CA MET A 332 7.28 7.05 -11.90
C MET A 332 7.24 6.48 -10.47
N GLU A 333 8.40 6.15 -9.92
CA GLU A 333 8.57 5.69 -8.53
C GLU A 333 8.02 6.73 -7.54
N ARG A 334 8.42 8.00 -7.67
CA ARG A 334 8.06 9.07 -6.73
C ARG A 334 6.61 9.54 -6.86
N LEU A 335 6.02 9.48 -8.06
CA LEU A 335 4.57 9.63 -8.24
C LEU A 335 3.78 8.52 -7.52
N SER A 336 4.32 7.30 -7.50
CA SER A 336 3.69 6.15 -6.83
C SER A 336 3.82 6.25 -5.30
N GLU A 337 4.99 6.62 -4.78
CA GLU A 337 5.19 6.92 -3.35
C GLU A 337 4.25 8.05 -2.88
N PHE A 338 4.13 9.13 -3.67
CA PHE A 338 3.23 10.26 -3.41
C PHE A 338 1.76 9.85 -3.40
N ALA A 339 1.33 9.03 -4.36
CA ALA A 339 -0.05 8.56 -4.46
C ALA A 339 -0.47 7.71 -3.24
N LEU A 340 0.40 6.79 -2.80
CA LEU A 340 0.19 5.98 -1.59
C LEU A 340 0.12 6.85 -0.33
N ALA A 341 1.12 7.72 -0.12
CA ALA A 341 1.17 8.57 1.07
C ALA A 341 -0.05 9.52 1.16
N LEU A 342 -0.51 10.06 0.02
CA LEU A 342 -1.68 10.94 -0.02
C LEU A 342 -3.00 10.15 0.14
N HIS A 343 -3.09 8.94 -0.41
CA HIS A 343 -4.23 8.04 -0.19
C HIS A 343 -4.46 7.79 1.30
N ASP A 344 -3.40 7.44 2.04
CA ASP A 344 -3.49 7.15 3.46
C ASP A 344 -3.84 8.41 4.27
N VAL A 345 -3.33 9.58 3.87
CA VAL A 345 -3.77 10.87 4.43
C VAL A 345 -5.27 11.11 4.20
N VAL A 346 -5.78 10.88 2.98
CA VAL A 346 -7.22 11.03 2.67
C VAL A 346 -8.08 10.04 3.46
N GLY A 347 -7.64 8.79 3.63
CA GLY A 347 -8.30 7.79 4.45
C GLY A 347 -8.38 8.21 5.92
N ASN A 348 -7.27 8.67 6.51
CA ASN A 348 -7.22 9.15 7.89
C ASN A 348 -8.11 10.39 8.11
N LEU A 349 -8.11 11.35 7.18
CA LEU A 349 -8.97 12.54 7.26
C LEU A 349 -10.47 12.20 7.12
N SER A 350 -10.80 11.21 6.28
CA SER A 350 -12.18 10.73 6.13
C SER A 350 -12.68 10.03 7.39
N ALA A 351 -11.81 9.27 8.07
CA ALA A 351 -12.14 8.60 9.33
C ALA A 351 -12.38 9.56 10.52
N LEU A 352 -11.85 10.79 10.46
CA LEU A 352 -12.07 11.83 11.48
C LEU A 352 -13.44 12.52 11.36
N GLY A 353 -14.17 12.36 10.25
CA GLY A 353 -15.49 12.97 10.03
C GLY A 353 -15.48 14.48 9.78
N THR A 354 -14.32 15.14 9.80
CA THR A 354 -14.11 16.60 9.62
C THR A 354 -14.26 17.07 8.16
N GLY A 355 -15.18 16.46 7.39
CA GLY A 355 -15.24 16.58 5.93
C GLY A 355 -15.87 17.86 5.36
N ALA A 356 -16.36 18.77 6.21
CA ALA A 356 -17.12 19.95 5.75
C ALA A 356 -16.27 21.07 5.13
N ASP A 357 -15.00 21.19 5.53
CA ASP A 357 -14.13 22.32 5.18
C ASP A 357 -12.84 21.91 4.43
N LEU A 358 -12.66 20.63 4.11
CA LEU A 358 -11.53 20.10 3.34
C LEU A 358 -11.96 19.57 1.96
N PRO A 359 -11.16 19.80 0.89
CA PRO A 359 -11.48 19.33 -0.45
C PRO A 359 -11.07 17.86 -0.64
N LEU A 360 -11.64 16.95 0.16
CA LEU A 360 -11.25 15.52 0.19
C LEU A 360 -11.44 14.83 -1.18
N GLU A 361 -12.48 15.18 -1.94
CA GLU A 361 -12.69 14.66 -3.30
C GLU A 361 -11.55 15.05 -4.26
N LEU A 362 -11.08 16.29 -4.21
CA LEU A 362 -9.94 16.77 -5.00
C LEU A 362 -8.62 16.09 -4.57
N LEU A 363 -8.43 15.82 -3.28
CA LEU A 363 -7.26 15.05 -2.82
C LEU A 363 -7.30 13.61 -3.35
N GLY A 364 -8.48 12.99 -3.40
CA GLY A 364 -8.68 11.71 -4.11
C GLY A 364 -8.38 11.80 -5.61
N GLU A 365 -8.84 12.85 -6.29
CA GLU A 365 -8.52 13.10 -7.70
C GLU A 365 -7.02 13.34 -7.96
N ILE A 366 -6.25 13.79 -6.96
CA ILE A 366 -4.78 13.93 -7.03
C ILE A 366 -4.11 12.56 -6.90
N VAL A 367 -4.58 11.68 -5.99
CA VAL A 367 -4.10 10.28 -5.88
C VAL A 367 -4.28 9.54 -7.21
N GLU A 368 -5.50 9.55 -7.76
CA GLU A 368 -5.80 8.92 -9.06
C GLU A 368 -4.98 9.57 -10.19
N GLY A 369 -4.85 10.90 -10.19
CA GLY A 369 -4.04 11.63 -11.15
C GLY A 369 -2.55 11.27 -11.11
N ALA A 370 -2.01 10.99 -9.92
CA ALA A 370 -0.63 10.55 -9.74
C ALA A 370 -0.41 9.12 -10.28
N TRP A 371 -1.30 8.17 -9.94
CA TRP A 371 -1.27 6.81 -10.50
C TRP A 371 -1.36 6.80 -12.04
N VAL A 372 -2.31 7.54 -12.60
CA VAL A 372 -2.51 7.64 -14.06
C VAL A 372 -1.34 8.33 -14.77
N THR A 373 -0.58 9.19 -14.08
CA THR A 373 0.65 9.80 -14.61
C THR A 373 1.85 8.85 -14.49
N ALA A 374 1.93 8.04 -13.42
CA ALA A 374 2.98 7.04 -13.25
C ALA A 374 2.89 5.90 -14.29
N ASP A 375 1.69 5.37 -14.57
CA ASP A 375 1.52 4.35 -15.62
C ASP A 375 1.80 4.92 -17.02
N GLU A 376 1.56 6.22 -17.26
CA GLU A 376 1.97 6.87 -18.51
C GLU A 376 3.49 7.04 -18.64
N ALA A 377 4.21 7.26 -17.52
CA ALA A 377 5.67 7.29 -17.52
C ALA A 377 6.25 5.90 -17.82
N LYS A 378 5.74 4.87 -17.13
CA LYS A 378 6.00 3.44 -17.40
C LYS A 378 5.72 3.08 -18.86
N ARG A 379 4.64 3.62 -19.43
CA ARG A 379 4.27 3.44 -20.82
C ARG A 379 5.29 4.05 -21.78
N LEU A 380 5.71 5.30 -21.57
CA LEU A 380 6.74 5.93 -22.38
C LEU A 380 8.07 5.17 -22.31
N LEU A 381 8.44 4.65 -21.14
CA LEU A 381 9.63 3.81 -20.93
C LEU A 381 9.52 2.49 -21.72
N SER A 382 8.37 1.83 -21.70
CA SER A 382 8.13 0.57 -22.45
C SER A 382 8.23 0.70 -23.98
N LEU A 383 8.11 1.92 -24.51
CA LEU A 383 8.25 2.22 -25.94
C LEU A 383 9.70 2.53 -26.36
N GLN A 384 10.67 2.55 -25.44
CA GLN A 384 12.05 2.81 -25.80
C GLN A 384 12.71 1.57 -26.45
N PRO A 385 13.61 1.74 -27.44
CA PRO A 385 14.28 0.61 -28.08
C PRO A 385 15.07 -0.21 -27.06
N ARG A 386 14.82 -1.53 -27.01
CA ARG A 386 15.64 -2.44 -26.21
C ARG A 386 17.02 -2.55 -26.85
N THR A 387 18.02 -1.89 -26.26
CA THR A 387 19.41 -1.95 -26.71
C THR A 387 19.90 -3.40 -26.75
N PRO A 388 20.27 -3.96 -27.92
CA PRO A 388 20.97 -5.23 -27.96
C PRO A 388 22.35 -5.04 -27.34
N ALA A 389 22.67 -5.82 -26.31
CA ALA A 389 23.91 -5.70 -25.56
C ALA A 389 25.12 -6.21 -26.38
N ILE A 390 25.61 -5.39 -27.31
CA ILE A 390 26.89 -5.59 -27.98
C ILE A 390 27.99 -5.24 -26.97
N ILE A 391 28.35 -6.21 -26.13
CA ILE A 391 29.47 -6.11 -25.20
C ILE A 391 30.77 -6.14 -26.01
N THR A 392 31.27 -4.96 -26.38
CA THR A 392 32.66 -4.78 -26.77
C THR A 392 33.47 -4.60 -25.48
N PRO A 393 34.42 -5.49 -25.14
CA PRO A 393 35.18 -5.35 -23.90
C PRO A 393 35.99 -4.03 -23.89
N PRO A 394 35.93 -3.22 -22.82
CA PRO A 394 36.81 -2.07 -22.69
C PRO A 394 38.26 -2.56 -22.51
N ALA A 395 39.21 -1.91 -23.20
CA ALA A 395 40.63 -2.21 -23.02
C ALA A 395 41.12 -1.75 -21.64
N ASP A 396 42.10 -2.46 -21.08
CA ASP A 396 42.59 -2.26 -19.71
C ASP A 396 43.11 -0.83 -19.41
N ALA A 397 42.26 -0.03 -18.77
CA ALA A 397 42.66 1.18 -18.06
C ALA A 397 42.97 0.81 -16.60
N GLY A 398 44.22 0.40 -16.34
CA GLY A 398 44.65 -0.13 -15.05
C GLY A 398 44.39 0.80 -13.85
N ALA A 399 43.99 0.21 -12.73
CA ALA A 399 43.57 0.94 -11.53
C ALA A 399 44.72 1.74 -10.89
N ALA A 400 44.48 3.04 -10.65
CA ALA A 400 45.37 3.90 -9.89
C ALA A 400 45.05 3.84 -8.39
N ILE A 401 45.82 3.06 -7.63
CA ILE A 401 45.81 3.07 -6.16
C ILE A 401 46.74 4.23 -5.68
N PRO A 402 46.30 5.11 -4.77
CA PRO A 402 47.08 6.27 -4.35
C PRO A 402 48.19 5.90 -3.35
N ALA A 403 49.38 6.51 -3.50
CA ALA A 403 50.46 6.40 -2.52
C ALA A 403 51.32 7.68 -2.46
N ASN A 404 51.09 8.50 -1.43
CA ASN A 404 52.06 9.50 -0.96
C ASN A 404 52.71 8.97 0.32
N THR A 405 53.99 8.57 0.27
CA THR A 405 54.96 8.63 1.39
C THR A 405 56.39 8.34 0.89
N THR A 406 57.26 9.34 1.01
CA THR A 406 58.70 9.34 1.34
C THR A 406 59.51 8.02 1.22
N GLY A 407 60.60 7.96 0.42
CA GLY A 407 61.40 6.71 0.37
C GLY A 407 62.75 6.56 -0.38
N ARG A 408 63.56 7.61 -0.62
CA ARG A 408 65.04 7.56 -0.82
C ARG A 408 65.72 6.35 -1.57
N ALA A 409 65.85 6.49 -2.89
CA ALA A 409 67.11 6.36 -3.67
C ALA A 409 67.81 5.00 -4.02
N VAL A 410 68.74 5.12 -4.99
CA VAL A 410 69.96 4.30 -5.28
C VAL A 410 69.89 3.09 -6.25
N VAL A 411 70.71 3.19 -7.33
CA VAL A 411 71.33 2.14 -8.19
C VAL A 411 70.37 1.19 -8.95
N ALA A 412 70.36 1.04 -10.30
CA ALA A 412 71.32 1.09 -11.43
C ALA A 412 71.66 -0.32 -11.99
N GLU A 413 72.34 -0.37 -13.16
CA GLU A 413 72.40 -1.52 -14.10
C GLU A 413 71.02 -1.80 -14.76
N GLY A 414 70.87 -2.37 -15.97
CA GLY A 414 71.78 -2.95 -16.96
C GLY A 414 71.03 -4.10 -17.68
N SER A 415 71.14 -4.39 -18.98
CA SER A 415 71.90 -3.81 -20.11
C SER A 415 71.25 -4.23 -21.46
N THR A 416 71.74 -3.68 -22.59
CA THR A 416 71.64 -4.16 -24.01
C THR A 416 70.52 -5.13 -24.46
N THR A 417 69.79 -4.92 -25.57
CA THR A 417 70.27 -4.93 -26.98
C THR A 417 69.18 -4.41 -27.94
N ARG A 418 69.35 -4.00 -29.22
CA ARG A 418 70.43 -3.57 -30.14
C ARG A 418 69.94 -3.81 -31.59
N ARG A 419 69.26 -2.86 -32.24
CA ARG A 419 69.19 -2.68 -33.72
C ARG A 419 68.35 -1.43 -34.07
N LYS A 420 68.52 -0.76 -35.20
CA LYS A 420 69.67 0.05 -35.73
C LYS A 420 69.27 0.55 -37.13
N GLY A 421 69.20 1.87 -37.34
CA GLY A 421 68.95 2.52 -38.64
C GLY A 421 67.95 3.67 -38.49
N ARG A 422 68.28 4.97 -38.47
CA ARG A 422 69.43 5.82 -38.88
C ARG A 422 69.31 6.47 -40.27
N GLY A 423 68.98 7.77 -40.26
CA GLY A 423 69.00 8.70 -41.41
C GLY A 423 67.93 9.77 -41.17
N LYS A 424 68.14 10.89 -40.46
CA LYS A 424 69.27 11.83 -40.27
C LYS A 424 69.45 12.85 -41.41
N ARG A 425 68.94 14.08 -41.21
CA ARG A 425 69.50 15.36 -41.70
C ARG A 425 69.09 16.53 -40.77
N THR A 426 70.02 17.46 -40.58
CA THR A 426 70.05 18.75 -39.82
C THR A 426 71.13 19.63 -40.49
N PRO A 427 71.40 20.93 -40.16
CA PRO A 427 70.94 21.81 -39.07
C PRO A 427 69.85 22.82 -39.58
N ALA A 428 69.68 24.11 -39.24
CA ALA A 428 70.41 25.14 -38.44
C ALA A 428 69.42 26.22 -37.91
N GLU A 429 69.58 26.77 -36.70
CA GLU A 429 70.24 28.06 -36.32
C GLU A 429 69.35 29.33 -36.38
N GLY A 430 69.63 30.32 -35.52
CA GLY A 430 68.82 31.53 -35.29
C GLY A 430 67.70 31.31 -34.25
N ALA A 431 67.70 31.79 -33.01
CA ALA A 431 68.19 33.04 -32.40
C ALA A 431 67.37 34.29 -32.80
N GLY A 432 66.62 34.86 -31.85
CA GLY A 432 65.83 36.09 -32.02
C GLY A 432 64.81 36.27 -30.88
N SER A 433 64.72 37.47 -30.29
CA SER A 433 63.83 37.77 -29.16
C SER A 433 62.76 38.81 -29.55
N SER A 434 61.56 38.64 -28.99
CA SER A 434 60.57 39.66 -28.59
C SER A 434 60.39 40.94 -29.44
N ALA A 435 59.18 41.17 -29.98
CA ALA A 435 58.22 42.17 -29.44
C ALA A 435 57.09 42.58 -30.44
N ALA A 436 55.90 42.85 -29.86
CA ALA A 436 54.82 43.77 -30.28
C ALA A 436 54.38 43.91 -31.76
N GLY A 437 53.06 43.79 -32.03
CA GLY A 437 52.48 44.13 -33.34
C GLY A 437 50.93 44.19 -33.37
N ARG A 438 50.38 44.99 -34.28
CA ARG A 438 48.94 45.32 -34.44
C ARG A 438 48.71 45.81 -35.89
N MET A 439 47.52 45.79 -36.51
CA MET A 439 46.15 45.48 -36.07
C MET A 439 45.46 44.41 -36.96
N GLN A 440 44.16 44.20 -36.71
CA GLN A 440 43.14 43.55 -37.55
C GLN A 440 43.13 44.03 -39.03
N PRO A 441 42.55 43.27 -39.99
CA PRO A 441 41.08 43.30 -40.16
C PRO A 441 40.34 42.03 -40.65
N GLN A 442 39.04 42.00 -40.29
CA GLN A 442 37.84 41.49 -41.00
C GLN A 442 37.54 39.99 -41.30
N LEU A 443 36.44 39.56 -40.66
CA LEU A 443 35.27 38.80 -41.15
C LEU A 443 35.41 37.70 -42.24
N ALA A 444 34.99 36.49 -41.85
CA ALA A 444 33.98 35.70 -42.58
C ALA A 444 32.98 35.11 -41.57
N THR A 445 31.69 35.02 -41.92
CA THR A 445 30.61 34.59 -41.02
C THR A 445 30.19 33.14 -41.24
N ALA A 446 30.10 32.35 -40.16
CA ALA A 446 29.40 31.07 -40.09
C ALA A 446 28.84 30.87 -38.65
N ASP A 447 27.78 30.09 -38.51
CA ASP A 447 26.86 30.18 -37.36
C ASP A 447 27.36 29.66 -36.01
N LYS A 448 26.87 30.31 -34.94
CA LYS A 448 26.94 29.78 -33.57
C LYS A 448 25.97 28.61 -33.38
N ALA A 449 26.41 27.42 -33.76
CA ALA A 449 25.88 26.18 -33.19
C ALA A 449 26.42 26.03 -31.75
N THR A 450 25.83 26.75 -30.78
CA THR A 450 26.15 26.56 -29.36
C THR A 450 25.76 25.13 -28.97
N ALA A 451 26.77 24.27 -28.75
CA ALA A 451 26.52 22.94 -28.22
C ALA A 451 25.79 23.05 -26.87
N PRO A 452 24.76 22.21 -26.60
CA PRO A 452 24.05 22.27 -25.33
C PRO A 452 25.03 21.98 -24.20
N ALA A 453 25.03 22.83 -23.17
CA ALA A 453 25.84 22.60 -21.98
C ALA A 453 25.48 21.22 -21.39
N ALA A 454 26.50 20.43 -21.08
CA ALA A 454 26.31 19.09 -20.53
C ALA A 454 25.49 19.19 -19.25
N LYS A 455 24.28 18.59 -19.27
CA LYS A 455 23.51 18.38 -18.05
C LYS A 455 24.15 17.23 -17.27
N VAL A 456 24.00 17.27 -15.96
CA VAL A 456 24.47 16.23 -15.06
C VAL A 456 23.26 15.61 -14.37
N LEU A 457 23.23 14.28 -14.30
CA LEU A 457 22.25 13.55 -13.50
C LEU A 457 22.60 13.72 -12.01
N VAL A 458 21.72 14.38 -11.26
CA VAL A 458 21.88 14.67 -9.83
C VAL A 458 20.67 14.15 -9.08
N LEU A 459 20.87 13.69 -7.84
CA LEU A 459 19.78 13.40 -6.91
C LEU A 459 19.44 14.67 -6.14
N SER A 460 18.15 14.98 -5.98
CA SER A 460 17.71 16.02 -5.05
C SER A 460 18.01 15.62 -3.60
N ASP A 461 17.95 16.59 -2.68
CA ASP A 461 18.03 16.35 -1.22
C ASP A 461 16.90 15.41 -0.71
N LEU A 462 15.89 15.13 -1.55
CA LEU A 462 14.77 14.21 -1.32
C LEU A 462 14.88 12.88 -2.10
N GLY A 463 16.00 12.65 -2.81
CA GLY A 463 16.34 11.40 -3.49
C GLY A 463 15.83 11.25 -4.93
N THR A 464 15.16 12.25 -5.50
CA THR A 464 14.66 12.16 -6.88
C THR A 464 15.74 12.48 -7.90
N LYS A 465 15.92 11.60 -8.88
CA LYS A 465 16.81 11.78 -10.04
C LYS A 465 16.34 12.98 -10.88
N LYS A 466 17.23 13.93 -11.19
CA LYS A 466 16.93 15.15 -11.95
C LYS A 466 18.12 15.55 -12.83
N LEU A 467 17.85 16.05 -14.03
CA LEU A 467 18.89 16.60 -14.91
C LEU A 467 19.03 18.11 -14.68
N VAL A 468 20.21 18.54 -14.22
CA VAL A 468 20.53 19.95 -13.91
C VAL A 468 21.76 20.42 -14.70
N SER A 469 21.96 21.73 -14.81
CA SER A 469 23.21 22.29 -15.35
C SER A 469 24.39 22.09 -14.37
N ALA A 470 25.63 22.12 -14.89
CA ALA A 470 26.83 21.99 -14.07
C ALA A 470 26.92 23.06 -12.95
N GLU A 471 26.43 24.28 -13.23
CA GLU A 471 26.40 25.39 -12.26
C GLU A 471 25.37 25.18 -11.14
N GLU A 472 24.27 24.46 -11.42
CA GLU A 472 23.27 24.07 -10.41
C GLU A 472 23.76 22.89 -9.57
N ALA A 473 24.42 21.89 -10.19
CA ALA A 473 25.02 20.76 -9.49
C ALA A 473 26.03 21.23 -8.42
N GLN A 474 26.86 22.23 -8.74
CA GLN A 474 27.84 22.81 -7.81
C GLN A 474 27.20 23.57 -6.64
N ARG A 475 25.97 24.07 -6.78
CA ARG A 475 25.23 24.68 -5.66
C ARG A 475 24.58 23.63 -4.76
N ALA A 476 24.06 22.54 -5.34
CA ALA A 476 23.40 21.47 -4.60
C ALA A 476 24.31 20.76 -3.59
N SER A 477 25.62 20.63 -3.87
CA SER A 477 26.58 19.98 -2.95
C SER A 477 26.79 20.68 -1.60
N SER A 478 26.12 21.81 -1.33
CA SER A 478 26.33 22.62 -0.12
C SER A 478 25.23 22.47 0.97
N SER A 479 24.10 21.82 0.69
CA SER A 479 22.97 21.65 1.64
C SER A 479 22.88 20.27 2.29
N ALA A 480 23.44 19.23 1.66
CA ALA A 480 23.11 17.82 1.88
C ALA A 480 23.65 17.16 3.18
N ALA A 481 23.72 17.89 4.30
CA ALA A 481 24.28 17.42 5.57
C ALA A 481 23.25 17.21 6.71
N ALA A 482 22.04 17.77 6.62
CA ALA A 482 21.12 17.89 7.77
C ALA A 482 19.92 16.92 7.80
N HIS A 483 19.48 16.37 6.66
CA HIS A 483 18.23 15.59 6.56
C HIS A 483 18.41 14.06 6.34
N LEU A 484 19.65 13.57 6.28
CA LEU A 484 19.98 12.16 5.96
C LEU A 484 19.56 11.10 7.01
N ALA A 485 18.89 11.49 8.10
CA ALA A 485 18.51 10.58 9.18
C ALA A 485 17.23 9.76 8.93
N ILE A 486 16.44 10.09 7.90
CA ILE A 486 15.06 9.55 7.74
C ILE A 486 14.92 8.54 6.59
N TRP A 487 15.76 8.60 5.55
CA TRP A 487 15.59 7.78 4.34
C TRP A 487 16.86 6.99 4.00
N GLN A 488 16.75 5.66 4.05
CA GLN A 488 17.83 4.73 3.69
C GLN A 488 18.05 4.65 2.17
N ALA A 489 19.24 4.15 1.79
CA ALA A 489 19.71 4.05 0.41
C ALA A 489 18.82 3.14 -0.49
N PRO A 490 18.90 3.27 -1.83
CA PRO A 490 18.08 2.48 -2.75
C PRO A 490 18.31 0.96 -2.59
N PRO A 491 17.24 0.14 -2.48
CA PRO A 491 17.39 -1.31 -2.41
C PRO A 491 17.86 -1.90 -3.74
N SER A 492 18.87 -2.77 -3.72
CA SER A 492 19.32 -3.51 -4.90
C SER A 492 18.52 -4.80 -5.11
N ILE A 493 18.63 -5.40 -6.30
CA ILE A 493 18.07 -6.74 -6.60
C ILE A 493 18.66 -7.82 -5.68
N GLU A 494 19.87 -7.59 -5.18
CA GLU A 494 20.55 -8.44 -4.19
C GLU A 494 19.89 -8.39 -2.81
N ALA A 495 19.23 -7.28 -2.46
CA ALA A 495 18.44 -7.16 -1.24
C ALA A 495 17.04 -7.80 -1.38
N LEU A 496 16.46 -7.82 -2.59
CA LEU A 496 15.16 -8.45 -2.86
C LEU A 496 15.23 -9.97 -2.84
N THR A 497 16.29 -10.56 -3.39
CA THR A 497 16.40 -12.03 -3.59
C THR A 497 16.34 -12.85 -2.28
N PRO A 498 17.05 -12.48 -1.19
CA PRO A 498 16.91 -13.12 0.13
C PRO A 498 15.50 -12.97 0.71
N LEU A 499 14.82 -11.87 0.39
CA LEU A 499 13.51 -11.52 0.94
C LEU A 499 12.39 -12.33 0.27
N LEU A 500 12.49 -12.56 -1.04
CA LEU A 500 11.64 -13.52 -1.76
C LEU A 500 11.86 -14.96 -1.27
N LYS A 501 13.11 -15.36 -0.99
CA LYS A 501 13.40 -16.65 -0.36
C LYS A 501 12.77 -16.76 1.04
N ARG A 502 12.80 -15.68 1.83
CA ARG A 502 12.20 -15.66 3.16
C ARG A 502 10.67 -15.73 3.11
N LEU A 503 10.03 -15.06 2.15
CA LEU A 503 8.59 -15.19 1.88
C LEU A 503 8.19 -16.66 1.66
N ASP A 504 8.92 -17.40 0.81
CA ASP A 504 8.65 -18.81 0.55
C ASP A 504 8.90 -19.70 1.77
N GLU A 505 9.90 -19.40 2.61
CA GLU A 505 10.14 -20.09 3.88
C GLU A 505 9.02 -19.86 4.92
N LEU A 506 8.57 -18.62 5.08
CA LEU A 506 7.52 -18.26 6.03
C LEU A 506 6.16 -18.90 5.68
N LEU A 507 5.90 -19.11 4.38
CA LEU A 507 4.71 -19.82 3.89
C LEU A 507 4.69 -21.33 4.22
N GLN A 508 5.81 -21.93 4.64
CA GLN A 508 5.89 -23.33 5.08
C GLN A 508 5.68 -23.53 6.59
N PHE A 509 5.39 -22.48 7.36
CA PHE A 509 5.23 -22.58 8.81
C PHE A 509 4.05 -23.50 9.21
N ASP A 510 4.32 -24.60 9.93
CA ASP A 510 3.31 -25.56 10.39
C ASP A 510 2.48 -25.01 11.56
N LEU A 511 1.53 -24.13 11.19
CA LEU A 511 0.53 -23.54 12.05
C LEU A 511 -0.39 -24.62 12.68
N ALA A 512 -0.72 -25.66 11.90
CA ALA A 512 -1.49 -26.80 12.38
C ALA A 512 -0.71 -27.60 13.44
N GLY A 513 0.61 -27.70 13.32
CA GLY A 513 1.52 -28.25 14.34
C GLY A 513 1.44 -27.50 15.65
N GLN A 514 1.43 -26.17 15.62
CA GLN A 514 1.29 -25.35 16.82
C GLN A 514 -0.08 -25.59 17.50
N GLN A 515 -1.17 -25.64 16.71
CA GLN A 515 -2.51 -25.94 17.22
C GLN A 515 -2.64 -27.39 17.75
N ARG A 516 -1.94 -28.36 17.14
CA ARG A 516 -1.82 -29.74 17.65
C ARG A 516 -1.10 -29.77 19.00
N ALA A 517 0.00 -29.04 19.16
CA ALA A 517 0.75 -28.98 20.42
C ALA A 517 -0.09 -28.43 21.57
N VAL A 518 -0.83 -27.33 21.36
CA VAL A 518 -1.76 -26.76 22.37
C VAL A 518 -2.91 -27.74 22.67
N SER A 519 -3.38 -28.51 21.68
CA SER A 519 -4.38 -29.56 21.90
C SER A 519 -3.82 -30.73 22.73
N GLN A 520 -2.57 -31.12 22.50
CA GLN A 520 -1.88 -32.20 23.22
C GLN A 520 -1.47 -31.81 24.64
N ALA A 521 -1.16 -30.53 24.89
CA ALA A 521 -0.83 -30.02 26.23
C ALA A 521 -1.88 -30.40 27.29
N ARG A 522 -3.16 -30.50 26.89
CA ARG A 522 -4.30 -30.95 27.72
C ARG A 522 -4.15 -32.34 28.35
N GLN A 523 -3.23 -33.16 27.86
CA GLN A 523 -2.95 -34.52 28.34
C GLN A 523 -1.58 -34.63 29.04
N MET A 524 -0.84 -33.52 29.13
CA MET A 524 0.47 -33.47 29.78
C MET A 524 0.32 -33.20 31.29
N LYS A 525 1.42 -33.32 32.02
CA LYS A 525 1.53 -32.85 33.40
C LYS A 525 1.28 -31.33 33.45
N PRO A 526 0.58 -30.78 34.47
CA PRO A 526 0.16 -29.37 34.48
C PRO A 526 1.30 -28.35 34.28
N GLU A 527 2.48 -28.56 34.88
CA GLU A 527 3.65 -27.69 34.68
C GLU A 527 4.22 -27.76 33.26
N ASP A 528 4.17 -28.95 32.64
CA ASP A 528 4.73 -29.17 31.31
C ASP A 528 3.76 -28.59 30.25
N ALA A 529 2.45 -28.68 30.51
CA ALA A 529 1.40 -28.03 29.74
C ALA A 529 1.48 -26.49 29.81
N ASP A 530 1.76 -25.92 30.98
CA ASP A 530 1.96 -24.48 31.19
C ASP A 530 3.12 -23.95 30.31
N HIS A 531 4.26 -24.63 30.35
CA HIS A 531 5.43 -24.32 29.52
C HIS A 531 5.17 -24.49 28.01
N VAL A 532 4.53 -25.60 27.60
CA VAL A 532 4.25 -25.86 26.17
C VAL A 532 3.29 -24.81 25.59
N VAL A 533 2.27 -24.38 26.35
CA VAL A 533 1.37 -23.31 25.90
C VAL A 533 2.13 -21.98 25.75
N ASP A 534 2.96 -21.59 26.70
CA ASP A 534 3.74 -20.33 26.58
C ASP A 534 4.72 -20.37 25.41
N THR A 535 5.49 -21.45 25.23
CA THR A 535 6.42 -21.59 24.10
C THR A 535 5.72 -21.59 22.75
N VAL A 536 4.49 -22.13 22.66
CA VAL A 536 3.69 -22.02 21.42
C VAL A 536 3.16 -20.60 21.23
N VAL A 537 2.67 -19.93 22.28
CA VAL A 537 2.22 -18.52 22.20
C VAL A 537 3.35 -17.61 21.74
N GLU A 538 4.53 -17.72 22.36
CA GLU A 538 5.73 -16.95 22.00
C GLU A 538 6.14 -17.21 20.54
N ARG A 539 6.22 -18.49 20.13
CA ARG A 539 6.57 -18.85 18.75
C ARG A 539 5.55 -18.32 17.73
N LEU A 540 4.25 -18.40 18.01
CA LEU A 540 3.21 -17.86 17.14
C LEU A 540 3.29 -16.33 17.02
N GLN A 541 3.59 -15.63 18.12
CA GLN A 541 3.76 -14.17 18.12
C GLN A 541 5.02 -13.74 17.36
N MET A 542 6.16 -14.41 17.61
CA MET A 542 7.42 -14.18 16.92
C MET A 542 7.28 -14.41 15.40
N GLN A 543 6.64 -15.52 15.01
CA GLN A 543 6.40 -15.83 13.59
C GLN A 543 5.46 -14.81 12.95
N ALA A 544 4.38 -14.41 13.62
CA ALA A 544 3.43 -13.43 13.08
C ALA A 544 4.07 -12.04 12.87
N ALA A 545 4.96 -11.63 13.78
CA ALA A 545 5.74 -10.40 13.65
C ALA A 545 6.76 -10.49 12.50
N GLU A 546 7.43 -11.62 12.31
CA GLU A 546 8.33 -11.81 11.17
C GLU A 546 7.57 -11.84 9.83
N MET A 547 6.38 -12.46 9.80
CA MET A 547 5.48 -12.41 8.64
C MET A 547 5.09 -10.96 8.29
N GLN A 548 4.72 -10.15 9.29
CA GLN A 548 4.39 -8.73 9.09
C GLN A 548 5.59 -7.91 8.62
N ALA A 549 6.78 -8.15 9.20
CA ALA A 549 8.02 -7.49 8.76
C ALA A 549 8.39 -7.87 7.31
N CYS A 550 8.19 -9.13 6.91
CA CYS A 550 8.41 -9.58 5.54
C CYS A 550 7.41 -8.95 4.56
N VAL A 551 6.13 -8.88 4.91
CA VAL A 551 5.09 -8.20 4.11
C VAL A 551 5.43 -6.72 3.94
N ALA A 552 5.66 -5.98 5.03
CA ALA A 552 6.01 -4.55 4.97
C ALA A 552 7.30 -4.29 4.16
N ALA A 553 8.24 -5.22 4.18
CA ALA A 553 9.48 -5.14 3.41
C ALA A 553 9.37 -5.57 1.93
N LEU A 554 8.22 -6.12 1.50
CA LEU A 554 7.84 -6.39 0.10
C LEU A 554 6.88 -5.33 -0.46
N GLU A 555 5.97 -4.84 0.38
CA GLU A 555 5.05 -3.75 0.07
C GLU A 555 5.76 -2.38 0.03
N GLU A 556 7.02 -2.29 0.48
CA GLU A 556 7.91 -1.15 0.25
C GLU A 556 7.94 -0.80 -1.26
N PRO A 557 7.45 0.39 -1.68
CA PRO A 557 7.24 0.70 -3.10
C PRO A 557 8.50 0.61 -3.96
N ARG A 558 9.67 0.86 -3.35
CA ARG A 558 11.00 0.76 -3.97
C ARG A 558 11.41 -0.66 -4.35
N ARG A 559 10.78 -1.67 -3.77
CA ARG A 559 11.07 -3.10 -4.02
C ARG A 559 10.01 -3.78 -4.87
N SER A 560 8.75 -3.39 -4.74
CA SER A 560 7.70 -3.85 -5.66
C SER A 560 7.96 -3.41 -7.11
N GLY A 561 8.57 -2.23 -7.31
CA GLY A 561 9.06 -1.77 -8.62
C GLY A 561 10.20 -2.61 -9.24
N LEU A 562 10.92 -3.42 -8.45
CA LEU A 562 11.98 -4.32 -8.94
C LEU A 562 11.45 -5.69 -9.40
N LEU A 563 10.16 -5.99 -9.17
CA LEU A 563 9.55 -7.25 -9.59
C LEU A 563 9.27 -7.23 -11.09
N THR A 564 9.60 -8.32 -11.79
CA THR A 564 9.20 -8.46 -13.20
C THR A 564 7.67 -8.59 -13.33
N PRO A 565 7.05 -8.18 -14.45
CA PRO A 565 5.60 -8.26 -14.63
C PRO A 565 4.99 -9.67 -14.47
N ALA A 566 5.80 -10.73 -14.61
CA ALA A 566 5.37 -12.10 -14.37
C ALA A 566 5.39 -12.50 -12.88
N GLN A 567 6.25 -11.86 -12.07
CA GLN A 567 6.35 -12.12 -10.63
C GLN A 567 5.30 -11.35 -9.82
N VAL A 568 4.87 -10.17 -10.27
CA VAL A 568 3.92 -9.32 -9.51
C VAL A 568 2.66 -10.08 -9.05
N PRO A 569 1.96 -10.87 -9.90
CA PRO A 569 0.81 -11.68 -9.45
C PRO A 569 1.19 -12.76 -8.43
N GLU A 570 2.30 -13.48 -8.67
CA GLU A 570 2.77 -14.56 -7.79
C GLU A 570 3.12 -14.02 -6.39
N ILE A 571 3.83 -12.90 -6.32
CA ILE A 571 4.20 -12.27 -5.04
C ILE A 571 2.98 -11.67 -4.34
N HIS A 572 2.01 -11.12 -5.09
CA HIS A 572 0.75 -10.65 -4.50
C HIS A 572 -0.05 -11.80 -3.86
N ASP A 573 -0.24 -12.92 -4.56
CA ASP A 573 -0.92 -14.12 -4.02
C ASP A 573 -0.20 -14.65 -2.77
N LYS A 574 1.14 -14.67 -2.78
CA LYS A 574 1.96 -15.05 -1.62
C LYS A 574 1.79 -14.08 -0.44
N ILE A 575 1.76 -12.77 -0.66
CA ILE A 575 1.52 -11.75 0.37
C ILE A 575 0.13 -11.88 0.97
N VAL A 576 -0.92 -12.03 0.16
CA VAL A 576 -2.31 -12.23 0.62
C VAL A 576 -2.40 -13.49 1.51
N ARG A 577 -1.76 -14.59 1.09
CA ARG A 577 -1.67 -15.82 1.89
C ARG A 577 -0.89 -15.63 3.19
N LEU A 578 0.21 -14.85 3.17
CA LEU A 578 1.02 -14.60 4.36
C LEU A 578 0.31 -13.71 5.38
N ASN A 579 -0.41 -12.69 4.93
CA ASN A 579 -1.27 -11.84 5.77
C ASN A 579 -2.40 -12.65 6.44
N MET A 580 -3.00 -13.60 5.72
CA MET A 580 -3.95 -14.56 6.30
C MET A 580 -3.29 -15.45 7.36
N MET A 581 -2.09 -15.99 7.09
CA MET A 581 -1.37 -16.85 8.05
C MET A 581 -0.93 -16.09 9.31
N SER A 582 -0.45 -14.84 9.19
CA SER A 582 -0.12 -13.98 10.35
C SER A 582 -1.37 -13.69 11.20
N SER A 583 -2.50 -13.35 10.56
CA SER A 583 -3.77 -13.13 11.24
C SER A 583 -4.26 -14.38 12.01
N GLN A 584 -4.12 -15.57 11.41
CA GLN A 584 -4.45 -16.84 12.06
C GLN A 584 -3.48 -17.17 13.21
N ALA A 585 -2.18 -16.88 13.07
CA ALA A 585 -1.19 -17.09 14.11
C ALA A 585 -1.44 -16.19 15.34
N LEU A 586 -1.76 -14.91 15.14
CA LEU A 586 -2.16 -14.00 16.22
C LEU A 586 -3.47 -14.44 16.89
N GLY A 587 -4.46 -14.88 16.10
CA GLY A 587 -5.71 -15.43 16.62
C GLY A 587 -5.51 -16.68 17.48
N LEU A 588 -4.66 -17.61 17.04
CA LEU A 588 -4.30 -18.81 17.80
C LEU A 588 -3.48 -18.48 19.05
N ALA A 589 -2.51 -17.55 18.97
CA ALA A 589 -1.73 -17.12 20.13
C ALA A 589 -2.61 -16.48 21.20
N LYS A 590 -3.53 -15.58 20.79
CA LYS A 590 -4.51 -14.96 21.69
C LYS A 590 -5.41 -16.02 22.33
N ALA A 591 -6.01 -16.90 21.54
CA ALA A 591 -6.92 -17.93 22.04
C ALA A 591 -6.22 -18.95 22.95
N ALA A 592 -4.95 -19.28 22.70
CA ALA A 592 -4.15 -20.15 23.57
C ALA A 592 -3.82 -19.46 24.90
N LYS A 593 -3.41 -18.19 24.86
CA LYS A 593 -3.13 -17.37 26.06
C LYS A 593 -4.36 -17.17 26.93
N GLU A 594 -5.51 -16.83 26.34
CA GLU A 594 -6.79 -16.68 27.04
C GLU A 594 -7.28 -18.00 27.66
N ARG A 595 -7.06 -19.14 26.98
CA ARG A 595 -7.44 -20.47 27.47
C ARG A 595 -6.35 -21.16 28.30
N LYS A 596 -5.22 -20.49 28.61
CA LYS A 596 -4.07 -21.11 29.31
C LYS A 596 -4.49 -21.64 30.69
N ALA A 597 -5.07 -20.79 31.53
CA ALA A 597 -5.51 -21.17 32.88
C ALA A 597 -6.55 -22.32 32.87
N THR A 598 -7.54 -22.26 31.98
CA THR A 598 -8.55 -23.34 31.83
C THR A 598 -7.92 -24.64 31.34
N THR A 599 -6.94 -24.57 30.44
CA THR A 599 -6.21 -25.74 29.95
C THR A 599 -5.40 -26.41 31.06
N ILE A 600 -4.73 -25.63 31.91
CA ILE A 600 -3.98 -26.12 33.07
C ILE A 600 -4.92 -26.74 34.13
N ILE A 601 -6.07 -26.12 34.38
CA ILE A 601 -7.13 -26.68 35.24
C ILE A 601 -7.60 -28.03 34.70
N ASP A 602 -7.86 -28.16 33.40
CA ASP A 602 -8.26 -29.42 32.78
C ASP A 602 -7.16 -30.49 32.86
N CYS A 603 -5.88 -30.10 32.75
CA CYS A 603 -4.75 -31.00 33.04
C CYS A 603 -4.80 -31.48 34.49
N MET A 604 -4.93 -30.58 35.48
CA MET A 604 -5.00 -30.94 36.90
C MET A 604 -6.19 -31.87 37.21
N LYS A 605 -7.33 -31.69 36.53
CA LYS A 605 -8.52 -32.56 36.66
C LYS A 605 -8.33 -33.96 36.09
N THR A 606 -7.45 -34.14 35.09
CA THR A 606 -7.29 -35.40 34.33
C THR A 606 -5.98 -36.12 34.58
N TYR A 607 -5.01 -35.47 35.22
CA TYR A 607 -3.66 -36.02 35.42
C TYR A 607 -3.66 -37.28 36.28
N ALA A 608 -3.10 -38.37 35.74
CA ALA A 608 -3.10 -39.70 36.35
C ALA A 608 -2.38 -39.81 37.71
N PHE A 609 -1.57 -38.80 38.07
CA PHE A 609 -0.80 -38.75 39.32
C PHE A 609 -1.25 -37.58 40.20
N PRO A 610 -2.46 -37.62 40.79
CA PRO A 610 -2.99 -36.53 41.61
C PRO A 610 -2.09 -36.24 42.82
N SER A 611 -1.99 -34.97 43.21
CA SER A 611 -1.13 -34.48 44.29
C SER A 611 -1.83 -33.37 45.08
N GLN A 612 -1.43 -33.17 46.35
CA GLN A 612 -2.01 -32.14 47.20
C GLN A 612 -2.00 -30.75 46.54
N LYS A 613 -0.87 -30.33 45.95
CA LYS A 613 -0.73 -29.05 45.22
C LYS A 613 -1.84 -28.82 44.18
N TYR A 614 -2.17 -29.85 43.40
CA TYR A 614 -3.22 -29.74 42.37
C TYR A 614 -4.63 -29.75 42.98
N LEU A 615 -4.86 -30.55 44.03
CA LEU A 615 -6.16 -30.59 44.71
C LEU A 615 -6.46 -29.31 45.49
N GLU A 616 -5.46 -28.69 46.11
CA GLU A 616 -5.56 -27.37 46.77
C GLU A 616 -5.95 -26.29 45.76
N TYR A 617 -5.26 -26.24 44.61
CA TYR A 617 -5.59 -25.29 43.54
C TYR A 617 -7.01 -25.49 42.99
N LEU A 618 -7.40 -26.75 42.72
CA LEU A 618 -8.75 -27.05 42.23
C LEU A 618 -9.84 -26.81 43.29
N GLN A 619 -9.57 -27.03 44.58
CA GLN A 619 -10.50 -26.70 45.67
C GLN A 619 -10.67 -25.17 45.80
N ALA A 620 -9.58 -24.41 45.77
CA ALA A 620 -9.59 -22.95 45.84
C ALA A 620 -10.28 -22.30 44.62
N ALA A 621 -10.12 -22.88 43.42
CA ALA A 621 -10.85 -22.48 42.23
C ALA A 621 -12.33 -22.91 42.23
N GLY A 622 -12.78 -23.68 43.23
CA GLY A 622 -14.12 -24.27 43.28
C GLY A 622 -14.38 -25.32 42.19
N GLU A 623 -13.34 -25.84 41.54
CA GLU A 623 -13.40 -26.81 40.43
C GLU A 623 -13.39 -28.27 40.90
N LEU A 624 -13.26 -28.49 42.21
CA LEU A 624 -13.21 -29.79 42.87
C LEU A 624 -14.07 -29.79 44.13
N ALA A 625 -14.97 -30.75 44.24
CA ALA A 625 -15.75 -31.00 45.45
C ALA A 625 -15.72 -32.49 45.81
N PRO A 626 -15.80 -32.86 47.10
CA PRO A 626 -16.14 -34.22 47.48
C PRO A 626 -17.61 -34.51 47.12
N ALA A 627 -17.86 -35.67 46.53
CA ALA A 627 -19.19 -36.10 46.11
C ALA A 627 -19.90 -37.00 47.13
N ASP A 628 -19.17 -37.52 48.10
CA ASP A 628 -19.61 -38.53 49.07
C ASP A 628 -19.08 -38.22 50.48
N VAL A 629 -19.87 -38.58 51.50
CA VAL A 629 -19.40 -38.69 52.90
C VAL A 629 -18.43 -39.88 53.01
N PRO A 630 -17.35 -39.81 53.84
CA PRO A 630 -16.41 -40.93 54.00
C PRO A 630 -17.07 -42.22 54.46
N ARG A 631 -16.66 -43.32 53.82
CA ARG A 631 -17.17 -44.66 54.10
C ARG A 631 -16.03 -45.52 54.66
N PRO A 632 -16.21 -46.18 55.82
CA PRO A 632 -15.20 -47.09 56.34
C PRO A 632 -15.16 -48.39 55.53
N LEU A 633 -13.96 -48.82 55.16
CA LEU A 633 -13.78 -50.03 54.33
C LEU A 633 -13.80 -51.36 55.13
N LYS A 634 -13.88 -51.31 56.47
CA LYS A 634 -13.91 -52.49 57.35
C LYS A 634 -14.78 -52.27 58.60
N GLY A 635 -16.04 -51.86 58.40
CA GLY A 635 -17.00 -51.60 59.49
C GLY A 635 -16.72 -50.30 60.25
N GLU A 636 -17.66 -49.89 61.10
CA GLU A 636 -17.54 -48.69 61.93
C GLU A 636 -17.67 -49.07 63.43
N PRO A 637 -16.77 -48.58 64.33
CA PRO A 637 -15.62 -47.72 64.08
C PRO A 637 -14.52 -48.40 63.24
N GLY A 638 -13.91 -47.63 62.35
CA GLY A 638 -12.94 -48.12 61.35
C GLY A 638 -11.58 -47.44 61.44
N THR A 639 -10.55 -48.06 60.85
CA THR A 639 -9.18 -47.52 60.73
C THR A 639 -8.80 -47.08 59.31
N LEU A 640 -9.69 -47.32 58.34
CA LEU A 640 -9.49 -46.98 56.93
C LEU A 640 -10.81 -46.54 56.30
N PHE A 641 -10.82 -45.34 55.74
CA PHE A 641 -11.96 -44.70 55.10
C PHE A 641 -11.62 -44.30 53.68
N GLU A 642 -12.58 -44.36 52.76
CA GLU A 642 -12.48 -43.72 51.44
C GLU A 642 -13.61 -42.72 51.20
N PHE A 643 -13.34 -41.70 50.38
CA PHE A 643 -14.39 -40.88 49.77
C PHE A 643 -14.01 -40.46 48.34
N LYS A 644 -15.06 -40.14 47.56
CA LYS A 644 -14.96 -39.72 46.18
C LYS A 644 -14.76 -38.20 46.10
N LEU A 645 -13.71 -37.77 45.42
CA LEU A 645 -13.61 -36.43 44.87
C LEU A 645 -14.09 -36.45 43.42
N GLN A 646 -14.98 -35.53 43.06
CA GLN A 646 -15.46 -35.34 41.69
C GLN A 646 -15.05 -33.93 41.23
N PRO A 647 -14.08 -33.80 40.30
CA PRO A 647 -13.85 -32.53 39.65
C PRO A 647 -15.03 -32.18 38.74
N LYS A 648 -15.29 -30.88 38.56
CA LYS A 648 -16.26 -30.37 37.58
C LYS A 648 -15.88 -30.78 36.16
N ALA A 649 -16.85 -30.68 35.24
CA ALA A 649 -16.65 -30.88 33.81
C ALA A 649 -15.44 -30.09 33.28
N LEU A 650 -14.79 -30.64 32.25
CA LEU A 650 -13.71 -30.02 31.51
C LEU A 650 -14.22 -28.90 30.59
N SER A 651 -13.31 -28.09 30.02
CA SER A 651 -13.65 -27.01 29.07
C SER A 651 -14.41 -27.46 27.81
N ASN A 652 -14.41 -28.76 27.50
CA ASN A 652 -15.18 -29.36 26.41
C ASN A 652 -16.51 -30.00 26.86
N GLY A 653 -16.92 -29.80 28.12
CA GLY A 653 -18.14 -30.37 28.71
C GLY A 653 -18.03 -31.82 29.17
N ALA A 654 -16.92 -32.51 28.93
CA ALA A 654 -16.75 -33.90 29.38
C ALA A 654 -16.54 -33.98 30.91
N THR A 655 -17.18 -34.94 31.57
CA THR A 655 -16.99 -35.20 33.01
C THR A 655 -15.67 -35.96 33.23
N PRO A 656 -14.70 -35.44 34.01
CA PRO A 656 -13.46 -36.15 34.28
C PRO A 656 -13.65 -37.34 35.24
N SER A 657 -12.74 -38.32 35.12
CA SER A 657 -12.62 -39.43 36.06
C SER A 657 -12.49 -38.92 37.51
N PRO A 658 -13.16 -39.55 38.49
CA PRO A 658 -13.05 -39.14 39.88
C PRO A 658 -11.71 -39.53 40.50
N MET A 659 -11.40 -38.92 41.64
CA MET A 659 -10.22 -39.24 42.44
C MET A 659 -10.65 -39.78 43.81
N TRP A 660 -9.85 -40.69 44.37
CA TRP A 660 -10.23 -41.42 45.59
C TRP A 660 -9.27 -41.11 46.73
N VAL A 661 -9.76 -40.38 47.74
CA VAL A 661 -9.01 -40.07 48.96
C VAL A 661 -9.17 -41.22 49.94
N HIS A 662 -8.05 -41.70 50.46
CA HIS A 662 -7.96 -42.76 51.46
C HIS A 662 -7.36 -42.18 52.74
N ILE A 663 -8.07 -42.32 53.86
CA ILE A 663 -7.65 -41.88 55.19
C ILE A 663 -7.38 -43.12 56.05
N HIS A 664 -6.19 -43.22 56.62
CA HIS A 664 -5.81 -44.22 57.62
C HIS A 664 -5.64 -43.56 58.98
N THR A 665 -6.18 -44.15 60.05
CA THR A 665 -6.03 -43.69 61.44
C THR A 665 -5.29 -44.71 62.30
N ASN A 666 -4.58 -44.24 63.33
CA ASN A 666 -3.78 -45.07 64.24
C ASN A 666 -4.65 -45.98 65.13
N ARG A 667 -5.93 -45.63 65.33
CA ARG A 667 -6.94 -46.39 66.06
C ARG A 667 -8.31 -46.34 65.36
N PRO A 668 -9.26 -47.23 65.71
CA PRO A 668 -10.63 -47.14 65.20
C PRO A 668 -11.31 -45.84 65.61
N VAL A 669 -11.97 -45.18 64.65
CA VAL A 669 -12.76 -43.94 64.85
C VAL A 669 -14.10 -44.03 64.12
N LEU A 670 -15.00 -43.10 64.44
CA LEU A 670 -16.28 -42.93 63.75
C LEU A 670 -16.14 -41.89 62.62
N VAL A 671 -16.89 -42.02 61.53
CA VAL A 671 -16.83 -41.13 60.34
C VAL A 671 -16.96 -39.66 60.75
N ARG A 672 -17.90 -39.37 61.65
CA ARG A 672 -18.17 -38.03 62.17
C ARG A 672 -17.02 -37.38 62.97
N GLN A 673 -16.01 -38.15 63.37
CA GLN A 673 -14.84 -37.65 64.09
C GLN A 673 -13.71 -37.21 63.15
N LEU A 674 -13.71 -37.63 61.89
CA LEU A 674 -12.55 -37.45 60.97
C LEU A 674 -12.18 -35.99 60.70
N ALA A 675 -13.12 -35.05 60.74
CA ALA A 675 -12.83 -33.62 60.55
C ALA A 675 -12.25 -32.93 61.81
N THR A 676 -12.45 -33.51 63.01
CA THR A 676 -12.07 -32.93 64.31
C THR A 676 -11.03 -33.73 65.08
N LEU A 677 -10.65 -34.91 64.57
CA LEU A 677 -9.57 -35.77 65.08
C LEU A 677 -8.22 -35.03 65.06
N ASP A 678 -7.31 -35.29 66.00
CA ASP A 678 -5.98 -34.65 66.01
C ASP A 678 -5.11 -35.05 64.80
N ASP A 679 -4.19 -34.19 64.35
CA ASP A 679 -3.30 -34.50 63.21
C ASP A 679 -2.40 -35.73 63.47
N ALA A 680 -1.98 -35.98 64.71
CA ALA A 680 -1.12 -37.12 65.09
C ALA A 680 -1.86 -38.48 65.11
N GLU A 681 -3.19 -38.49 65.06
CA GLU A 681 -4.01 -39.72 65.00
C GLU A 681 -4.13 -40.27 63.57
N PHE A 682 -3.70 -39.52 62.55
CA PHE A 682 -3.68 -39.95 61.15
C PHE A 682 -2.40 -40.73 60.84
N ALA A 683 -2.55 -42.02 60.54
CA ALA A 683 -1.44 -42.88 60.13
C ALA A 683 -0.93 -42.50 58.72
N ALA A 684 -1.86 -42.21 57.80
CA ALA A 684 -1.57 -41.74 56.45
C ALA A 684 -2.82 -41.20 55.74
N CYS A 685 -2.68 -40.12 54.98
CA CYS A 685 -3.67 -39.68 54.01
C CYS A 685 -3.08 -39.68 52.59
N HIS A 686 -3.81 -40.22 51.61
CA HIS A 686 -3.38 -40.19 50.21
C HIS A 686 -4.53 -40.22 49.19
N VAL A 687 -4.29 -39.67 48.01
CA VAL A 687 -5.19 -39.72 46.85
C VAL A 687 -4.68 -40.70 45.78
N LYS A 688 -5.60 -41.29 45.02
CA LYS A 688 -5.36 -42.09 43.80
C LYS A 688 -6.28 -41.65 42.66
N SER A 689 -5.91 -41.95 41.42
CA SER A 689 -6.81 -41.85 40.27
C SER A 689 -7.92 -42.92 40.33
N ASN A 690 -8.92 -42.82 39.44
CA ASN A 690 -9.96 -43.85 39.34
C ASN A 690 -9.41 -45.22 38.90
N GLU A 691 -8.45 -45.25 37.96
CA GLU A 691 -7.85 -46.52 37.50
C GLU A 691 -7.06 -47.23 38.61
N GLN A 692 -6.54 -46.47 39.58
CA GLN A 692 -5.74 -46.98 40.70
C GLN A 692 -6.55 -47.26 41.97
N ARG A 693 -7.89 -47.07 41.95
CA ARG A 693 -8.77 -47.44 43.07
C ARG A 693 -8.69 -48.95 43.31
N GLY A 694 -8.74 -49.37 44.57
CA GLY A 694 -8.63 -50.78 44.96
C GLY A 694 -7.21 -51.38 44.86
N TYR A 695 -6.33 -50.85 44.01
CA TYR A 695 -4.95 -51.33 43.93
C TYR A 695 -4.22 -51.09 45.26
N ASN A 696 -3.71 -52.19 45.82
CA ASN A 696 -3.09 -52.28 47.14
C ASN A 696 -1.73 -53.01 47.04
N ARG A 697 -1.04 -53.24 48.16
CA ARG A 697 0.28 -53.90 48.14
C ARG A 697 0.20 -55.37 47.71
N GLN A 698 -0.90 -56.09 47.98
CA GLN A 698 -1.09 -57.47 47.51
C GLN A 698 -1.24 -57.52 45.98
N TRP A 699 -1.97 -56.58 45.38
CA TRP A 699 -2.09 -56.44 43.92
C TRP A 699 -0.73 -56.13 43.25
N GLN A 700 0.07 -55.26 43.86
CA GLN A 700 1.44 -54.99 43.37
C GLN A 700 2.33 -56.24 43.45
N ASN A 701 2.30 -56.96 44.59
CA ASN A 701 3.05 -58.22 44.75
C ASN A 701 2.62 -59.27 43.72
N ALA A 702 1.31 -59.39 43.44
CA ALA A 702 0.79 -60.32 42.44
C ALA A 702 1.26 -59.97 41.01
N ARG A 703 1.29 -58.67 40.66
CA ARG A 703 1.83 -58.22 39.36
C ARG A 703 3.33 -58.48 39.22
N ALA A 704 4.11 -58.26 40.28
CA ALA A 704 5.53 -58.61 40.31
C ALA A 704 5.75 -60.12 40.12
N ALA A 705 4.94 -60.96 40.79
CA ALA A 705 4.98 -62.42 40.62
C ALA A 705 4.64 -62.90 39.20
N THR A 706 3.89 -62.11 38.42
CA THR A 706 3.66 -62.34 36.97
C THR A 706 4.73 -61.69 36.06
N GLY A 707 5.92 -61.40 36.57
CA GLY A 707 7.03 -60.86 35.78
C GLY A 707 6.86 -59.40 35.33
N HIS A 708 6.03 -58.61 36.01
CA HIS A 708 5.92 -57.16 35.77
C HIS A 708 6.61 -56.41 36.91
N GLU A 709 7.93 -56.30 36.85
CA GLU A 709 8.76 -55.92 38.01
C GLU A 709 8.63 -54.46 38.48
N ASN A 710 8.07 -53.56 37.65
CA ASN A 710 8.04 -52.11 37.89
C ASN A 710 6.61 -51.52 38.10
N VAL A 711 5.63 -52.31 38.54
CA VAL A 711 4.23 -51.84 38.70
C VAL A 711 4.04 -51.05 40.00
N VAL A 712 4.36 -49.75 39.95
CA VAL A 712 4.19 -48.80 41.07
C VAL A 712 2.78 -48.19 41.07
N VAL A 713 2.02 -48.41 42.14
CA VAL A 713 0.76 -47.69 42.41
C VAL A 713 1.09 -46.33 43.01
N HIS A 714 0.70 -45.25 42.33
CA HIS A 714 0.86 -43.89 42.86
C HIS A 714 -0.07 -43.65 44.05
N ARG A 715 0.40 -42.82 44.98
CA ARG A 715 -0.27 -42.47 46.22
C ARG A 715 0.09 -41.02 46.55
N GLY A 716 -0.67 -40.07 46.01
CA GLY A 716 -0.41 -38.66 46.25
C GLY A 716 -0.60 -38.35 47.74
N LYS A 717 0.49 -38.16 48.49
CA LYS A 717 0.44 -37.86 49.92
C LYS A 717 -0.35 -36.57 50.16
N LEU A 718 -1.25 -36.59 51.14
CA LEU A 718 -1.99 -35.44 51.63
C LEU A 718 -1.65 -35.19 53.10
N THR A 719 -1.67 -33.94 53.56
CA THR A 719 -1.64 -33.62 54.99
C THR A 719 -2.99 -33.93 55.64
N PRO A 720 -3.03 -34.24 56.96
CA PRO A 720 -4.28 -34.38 57.68
C PRO A 720 -5.11 -33.09 57.64
N ALA A 721 -4.47 -31.92 57.84
CA ALA A 721 -5.10 -30.61 57.67
C ALA A 721 -5.81 -30.42 56.31
N PHE A 722 -5.19 -30.81 55.18
CA PHE A 722 -5.85 -30.72 53.86
C PHE A 722 -7.02 -31.70 53.74
N CYS A 723 -6.91 -32.90 54.32
CA CYS A 723 -8.06 -33.82 54.36
C CYS A 723 -9.21 -33.25 55.20
N LYS A 724 -8.93 -32.63 56.35
CA LYS A 724 -9.95 -31.96 57.18
C LYS A 724 -10.64 -30.81 56.44
N SER A 725 -9.92 -30.05 55.61
CA SER A 725 -10.50 -29.02 54.72
C SER A 725 -11.58 -29.63 53.82
N LEU A 726 -11.23 -30.69 53.07
CA LEU A 726 -12.15 -31.40 52.18
C LEU A 726 -13.37 -31.95 52.95
N LEU A 727 -13.15 -32.58 54.10
CA LEU A 727 -14.24 -33.15 54.93
C LEU A 727 -15.18 -32.07 55.49
N SER A 728 -14.65 -30.91 55.86
CA SER A 728 -15.44 -29.80 56.40
C SER A 728 -16.42 -29.26 55.37
N THR A 729 -16.07 -29.29 54.08
CA THR A 729 -16.98 -28.94 52.98
C THR A 729 -18.19 -29.87 52.91
N VAL A 730 -18.02 -31.18 53.16
CA VAL A 730 -19.11 -32.16 53.13
C VAL A 730 -19.98 -32.07 54.38
N LEU A 731 -19.35 -32.07 55.56
CA LEU A 731 -20.05 -32.18 56.85
C LEU A 731 -20.79 -30.89 57.23
N SER A 732 -20.47 -29.76 56.61
CA SER A 732 -21.26 -28.51 56.72
C SER A 732 -22.52 -28.52 55.84
N GLY A 733 -22.58 -29.38 54.82
CA GLY A 733 -23.66 -29.47 53.84
C GLY A 733 -24.81 -30.40 54.24
N HIS A 734 -24.88 -30.85 55.49
CA HIS A 734 -26.02 -31.59 56.03
C HIS A 734 -26.70 -30.77 57.13
N PRO A 735 -28.04 -30.62 57.11
CA PRO A 735 -28.74 -29.93 58.18
C PRO A 735 -28.53 -30.66 59.51
N ARG A 736 -28.16 -29.93 60.56
CA ARG A 736 -28.23 -30.43 61.93
C ARG A 736 -29.70 -30.69 62.27
N TYR A 737 -30.16 -31.92 62.10
CA TYR A 737 -31.45 -32.34 62.64
C TYR A 737 -31.41 -32.24 64.17
N PRO A 738 -32.27 -31.43 64.80
CA PRO A 738 -32.20 -31.18 66.24
C PRO A 738 -33.00 -32.22 67.02
N LEU A 739 -32.32 -33.14 67.71
CA LEU A 739 -32.86 -34.03 68.74
C LEU A 739 -31.72 -34.37 69.73
N ALA A 740 -31.90 -34.41 71.06
CA ALA A 740 -33.10 -34.14 71.85
C ALA A 740 -32.75 -33.53 73.22
N GLU A 741 -33.27 -32.33 73.53
CA GLU A 741 -33.35 -31.81 74.92
C GLU A 741 -34.78 -31.31 75.29
N ALA A 742 -35.72 -31.32 74.33
CA ALA A 742 -37.06 -30.77 74.53
C ALA A 742 -38.02 -31.70 75.31
N GLU A 743 -37.84 -33.03 75.23
CA GLU A 743 -38.79 -34.01 75.79
C GLU A 743 -38.56 -34.37 77.27
N HIS A 744 -37.70 -33.63 77.98
CA HIS A 744 -37.47 -33.81 79.43
C HIS A 744 -37.90 -32.61 80.29
N ARG A 745 -38.53 -31.57 79.70
CA ARG A 745 -39.13 -30.46 80.47
C ARG A 745 -40.66 -30.43 80.47
N SER A 746 -41.33 -31.03 79.48
CA SER A 746 -42.80 -31.09 79.45
C SER A 746 -43.42 -32.21 80.30
N THR A 747 -42.66 -33.26 80.64
CA THR A 747 -43.15 -34.38 81.47
C THR A 747 -42.96 -34.18 82.97
N GLN A 748 -42.12 -33.23 83.39
CA GLN A 748 -41.90 -32.93 84.82
C GLN A 748 -42.96 -31.96 85.40
N ALA A 749 -43.60 -31.15 84.54
CA ALA A 749 -44.74 -30.29 84.90
C ALA A 749 -46.03 -31.06 85.23
N ALA A 750 -46.07 -32.39 85.01
CA ALA A 750 -47.22 -33.25 85.29
C ALA A 750 -47.11 -34.04 86.62
N ARG A 751 -46.19 -33.67 87.53
CA ARG A 751 -46.02 -34.34 88.83
C ARG A 751 -45.94 -33.46 90.08
N HIS A 752 -45.87 -32.13 89.94
CA HIS A 752 -46.11 -31.20 91.05
C HIS A 752 -47.16 -30.18 90.62
N GLY A 753 -48.39 -30.43 91.07
CA GLY A 753 -49.63 -29.72 90.70
C GLY A 753 -50.77 -29.99 91.69
N MET A 754 -50.42 -30.18 92.96
CA MET A 754 -51.12 -29.56 94.09
C MET A 754 -50.27 -28.38 94.54
#